data_AF-A0AAD0USW5-F1
#
_entry.id   AF-A0AAD0USW5-F1
#
_cell.length_a   1.000
_cell.length_b   1.000
_cell.length_c   1.000
_cell.angle_alpha   90.00
_cell.angle_beta   90.00
_cell.angle_gamma   90.00
#
_symmetry.space_group_name_H-M   'P 1'
#
loop_
_entity.id
_entity.type
_entity.pdbx_description
1 polymer ?
#
loop_
_entity_poly.entity_id
_entity_poly.type
_entity_poly.pdbx_seq_one_letter_code
_entity_poly.pdbx_strand_id
1 'polypeptide(L)'
;MSIIDTALFSNYFLSNSSSILKIRVQGLASGSSFTVSNQDSENLTIDSNGDFEFPKKKPKFSSFTVSVVSQPVSSPHQTCVITNPTGTIGLGTTLVEINCGTSFFNVSLHVFGIAGTATGNLSLRSGNVDTLSVTGDGDYTFAGQVPDTGTYSVSILSSPNQHNCIIEAVPPASGTINNAPVTLNVNCLSLVDASPINQTAMNDTDSIQLTFSKPVTPLSCNFTAPTPTPSSGACSSNLGPSAIPLAALNYTGNVVTIHPNVNWPGGLNQCIQLSGCTESGTNRPFQITSPIRYGVAATNQIKYVRPGGAGAGSCSTIATACGEIQYAINQCTTATPCFVLVSQGTYSMISMSQRILLKDKLQLLGGFRNDFLARDSAAFPSIIRDDVGFGGCGSSDFGICTPIAAGTFTMNSNILIQGFTIITNSNNPWSTGLWLSNLNTGAFSLILNGNLLLGSTDTTSAYSLFIVRSAIYASNVGPNFVVSGNYILGGSGSSLSAGMRILEGTQGVISNNFISGGSHLNVNDGLDFSLGIMINNSIENTTQALRIVNNIFNSHHITSAVPVTAASSAAVQALWINSPNFIFINNTIYGGSGTNRSYGIHHQAISNPISVNVINNQIITNPGATTSTCLNFDVNPISAASNIAGNNFVGCSTPVDSNGTAFKLCGAEPSALLNSFTCFAPLTNATQKNFSHNPVFDNPTSATNVFKLSATSRCNSVYGGIDPGYGPPIQPLYQTDLLGNVRTNNTTPASPVPLGSFGYSIGAIEFNGNCAP
;
A
#
# COMPACT_ATOMS: atom_id res chain seq x y z
N MET A 1 57.69 5.54 -84.22
CA MET A 1 57.06 5.91 -82.94
C MET A 1 56.86 4.62 -82.16
N SER A 2 57.68 4.41 -81.12
CA SER A 2 57.66 3.18 -80.31
C SER A 2 56.48 3.22 -79.35
N ILE A 3 55.90 2.06 -79.04
CA ILE A 3 54.85 1.87 -78.01
C ILE A 3 55.30 2.44 -76.65
N ILE A 4 56.63 2.47 -76.41
CA ILE A 4 57.27 3.04 -75.22
C ILE A 4 57.13 4.58 -75.17
N ASP A 5 57.21 5.28 -76.30
CA ASP A 5 56.99 6.73 -76.35
C ASP A 5 55.52 7.04 -76.04
N THR A 6 54.57 6.33 -76.64
CA THR A 6 53.14 6.53 -76.31
C THR A 6 52.80 6.22 -74.86
N ALA A 7 53.45 5.24 -74.21
CA ALA A 7 53.25 4.94 -72.79
C ALA A 7 53.90 5.97 -71.85
N LEU A 8 55.10 6.48 -72.19
CA LEU A 8 55.77 7.55 -71.45
C LEU A 8 55.06 8.90 -71.61
N PHE A 9 54.60 9.25 -72.82
CA PHE A 9 53.81 10.46 -73.06
C PHE A 9 52.39 10.35 -72.47
N SER A 10 51.74 9.18 -72.51
CA SER A 10 50.42 8.97 -71.87
C SER A 10 50.51 9.07 -70.33
N ASN A 11 51.56 8.52 -69.72
CA ASN A 11 51.81 8.68 -68.28
C ASN A 11 52.14 10.13 -67.89
N TYR A 12 52.81 10.90 -68.75
CA TYR A 12 53.13 12.31 -68.51
C TYR A 12 51.89 13.24 -68.56
N PHE A 13 50.93 12.96 -69.46
CA PHE A 13 49.64 13.67 -69.48
C PHE A 13 48.72 13.24 -68.34
N LEU A 14 48.79 11.99 -67.88
CA LEU A 14 48.06 11.52 -66.71
C LEU A 14 48.59 12.13 -65.40
N SER A 15 49.92 12.32 -65.27
CA SER A 15 50.56 12.92 -64.09
C SER A 15 50.42 14.44 -63.99
N ASN A 16 50.18 15.15 -65.10
CA ASN A 16 49.97 16.61 -65.12
C ASN A 16 48.50 17.04 -65.23
N SER A 17 47.57 16.08 -65.27
CA SER A 17 46.15 16.40 -65.18
C SER A 17 45.76 16.69 -63.72
N SER A 18 44.96 17.74 -63.51
CA SER A 18 44.49 18.13 -62.17
C SER A 18 43.03 17.70 -61.97
N SER A 19 42.72 17.22 -60.77
CA SER A 19 41.37 16.78 -60.37
C SER A 19 40.84 17.65 -59.22
N ILE A 20 39.52 17.69 -59.08
CA ILE A 20 38.84 18.43 -58.01
C ILE A 20 38.73 17.52 -56.79
N LEU A 21 39.05 18.07 -55.61
CA LEU A 21 38.76 17.43 -54.33
C LEU A 21 37.34 17.80 -53.94
N LYS A 22 36.42 16.82 -54.01
CA LYS A 22 35.04 16.99 -53.57
C LYS A 22 34.92 16.62 -52.10
N ILE A 23 33.99 17.27 -51.43
CA ILE A 23 33.49 16.83 -50.14
C ILE A 23 31.98 16.56 -50.24
N ARG A 24 31.49 15.55 -49.52
CA ARG A 24 30.05 15.28 -49.38
C ARG A 24 29.68 15.38 -47.92
N VAL A 25 28.71 16.22 -47.61
CA VAL A 25 28.22 16.46 -46.25
C VAL A 25 26.84 15.87 -46.08
N GLN A 26 26.67 15.08 -45.02
CA GLN A 26 25.39 14.49 -44.65
C GLN A 26 25.13 14.68 -43.15
N GLY A 27 23.86 14.83 -42.77
CA GLY A 27 23.42 14.93 -41.37
C GLY A 27 23.55 16.31 -40.72
N LEU A 28 23.92 17.36 -41.46
CA LEU A 28 23.94 18.73 -40.95
C LEU A 28 22.52 19.25 -40.72
N ALA A 29 22.23 19.77 -39.53
CA ALA A 29 20.93 20.33 -39.16
C ALA A 29 20.66 21.64 -39.90
N SER A 30 19.39 21.88 -40.24
CA SER A 30 18.95 23.09 -40.95
C SER A 30 19.34 24.37 -40.20
N GLY A 31 19.90 25.35 -40.91
CA GLY A 31 20.32 26.63 -40.33
C GLY A 31 21.67 26.60 -39.59
N SER A 32 22.40 25.49 -39.65
CA SER A 32 23.73 25.32 -39.03
C SER A 32 24.82 25.53 -40.07
N SER A 33 26.00 25.98 -39.63
CA SER A 33 27.17 26.04 -40.50
C SER A 33 28.48 25.69 -39.80
N PHE A 34 29.42 25.14 -40.54
CA PHE A 34 30.74 24.75 -40.05
C PHE A 34 31.80 24.95 -41.13
N THR A 35 33.08 24.97 -40.76
CA THR A 35 34.17 25.27 -41.70
C THR A 35 35.17 24.12 -41.76
N VAL A 36 35.56 23.75 -42.98
CA VAL A 36 36.64 22.78 -43.24
C VAL A 36 37.82 23.44 -43.92
N SER A 37 39.02 22.90 -43.72
CA SER A 37 40.23 23.34 -44.40
C SER A 37 40.93 22.17 -45.08
N ASN A 38 41.65 22.44 -46.16
CA ASN A 38 42.55 21.47 -46.79
C ASN A 38 44.03 21.77 -46.49
N GLN A 39 44.93 20.94 -47.01
CA GLN A 39 46.39 21.09 -46.82
C GLN A 39 46.99 22.38 -47.42
N ASP A 40 46.25 23.09 -48.26
CA ASP A 40 46.67 24.36 -48.87
C ASP A 40 46.15 25.58 -48.09
N SER A 41 45.55 25.36 -46.90
CA SER A 41 44.88 26.39 -46.11
C SER A 41 43.68 27.04 -46.82
N GLU A 42 43.07 26.34 -47.79
CA GLU A 42 41.78 26.75 -48.36
C GLU A 42 40.67 26.39 -47.38
N ASN A 43 39.87 27.37 -46.98
CA ASN A 43 38.73 27.17 -46.09
C ASN A 43 37.43 27.15 -46.88
N LEU A 44 36.52 26.25 -46.52
CA LEU A 44 35.20 26.14 -47.11
C LEU A 44 34.15 26.13 -45.99
N THR A 45 33.24 27.10 -46.02
CA THR A 45 32.09 27.16 -45.12
C THR A 45 30.95 26.33 -45.71
N ILE A 46 30.40 25.44 -44.90
CA ILE A 46 29.30 24.54 -45.27
C ILE A 46 28.07 24.89 -44.44
N ASP A 47 26.94 25.11 -45.09
CA ASP A 47 25.67 25.52 -44.46
C ASP A 47 24.49 24.59 -44.81
N SER A 48 24.74 23.54 -45.60
CA SER A 48 23.72 22.62 -46.09
C SER A 48 24.30 21.23 -46.38
N ASN A 49 23.43 20.22 -46.49
CA ASN A 49 23.83 18.88 -46.91
C ASN A 49 24.01 18.84 -48.44
N GLY A 50 25.00 18.11 -48.93
CA GLY A 50 25.27 18.02 -50.37
C GLY A 50 26.75 17.86 -50.71
N ASP A 51 27.05 18.00 -52.01
CA ASP A 51 28.40 17.93 -52.55
C ASP A 51 28.97 19.34 -52.70
N PHE A 52 30.20 19.53 -52.24
CA PHE A 52 30.96 20.78 -52.36
C PHE A 52 32.36 20.50 -52.91
N GLU A 53 33.02 21.53 -53.42
CA GLU A 53 34.31 21.41 -54.10
C GLU A 53 35.31 22.45 -53.58
N PHE A 54 36.55 22.05 -53.33
CA PHE A 54 37.63 23.02 -53.13
C PHE A 54 37.97 23.70 -54.47
N PRO A 55 38.11 25.04 -54.53
CA PRO A 55 38.34 25.77 -55.78
C PRO A 55 39.62 25.37 -56.52
N LYS A 56 40.70 25.09 -55.79
CA LYS A 56 41.99 24.73 -56.40
C LYS A 56 42.05 23.25 -56.76
N LYS A 57 42.21 22.99 -58.06
CA LYS A 57 42.46 21.64 -58.57
C LYS A 57 43.83 21.13 -58.13
N LYS A 58 43.91 19.85 -57.79
CA LYS A 58 45.13 19.20 -57.30
C LYS A 58 45.69 18.26 -58.36
N PRO A 59 47.03 18.15 -58.50
CA PRO A 59 47.62 17.16 -59.40
C PRO A 59 47.12 15.76 -59.06
N LYS A 60 46.79 14.95 -60.06
CA LYS A 60 46.46 13.54 -59.79
C LYS A 60 47.65 12.83 -59.11
N PHE A 61 47.35 11.86 -58.26
CA PHE A 61 48.29 11.13 -57.40
C PHE A 61 48.96 11.95 -56.28
N SER A 62 48.66 13.25 -56.15
CA SER A 62 49.09 14.04 -54.98
C SER A 62 48.33 13.62 -53.72
N SER A 63 48.94 13.82 -52.54
CA SER A 63 48.26 13.60 -51.27
C SER A 63 47.31 14.75 -50.93
N PHE A 64 46.21 14.43 -50.25
CA PHE A 64 45.32 15.42 -49.65
C PHE A 64 45.16 15.21 -48.15
N THR A 65 44.89 16.32 -47.45
CA THR A 65 44.41 16.30 -46.07
C THR A 65 43.26 17.29 -45.93
N VAL A 66 42.20 16.91 -45.22
CA VAL A 66 41.06 17.77 -44.88
C VAL A 66 40.83 17.70 -43.38
N SER A 67 40.61 18.85 -42.76
CA SER A 67 40.30 18.97 -41.33
C SER A 67 39.07 19.84 -41.11
N VAL A 68 38.34 19.59 -40.02
CA VAL A 68 37.29 20.50 -39.54
C VAL A 68 37.95 21.59 -38.71
N VAL A 69 37.73 22.85 -39.07
CA VAL A 69 38.33 24.04 -38.44
C VAL A 69 37.41 24.59 -37.35
N SER A 70 36.10 24.59 -37.61
CA SER A 70 35.07 24.94 -36.64
C SER A 70 33.91 23.97 -36.76
N GLN A 71 33.41 23.48 -35.63
CA GLN A 71 32.20 22.64 -35.57
C GLN A 71 30.93 23.50 -35.71
N PRO A 72 29.79 22.91 -36.08
CA PRO A 72 28.52 23.63 -36.12
C PRO A 72 28.13 24.24 -34.76
N VAL A 73 27.73 25.51 -34.76
CA VAL A 73 27.05 26.15 -33.61
C VAL A 73 25.54 26.08 -33.87
N SER A 74 24.92 24.99 -33.43
CA SER A 74 23.54 24.64 -33.76
C SER A 74 22.73 24.19 -32.55
N SER A 75 21.40 24.23 -32.68
CA SER A 75 20.44 23.57 -31.76
C SER A 75 19.55 22.65 -32.59
N PRO A 76 19.71 21.31 -32.51
CA PRO A 76 20.60 20.58 -31.59
C PRO A 76 22.08 20.78 -31.91
N HIS A 77 22.94 20.68 -30.90
CA HIS A 77 24.38 20.66 -31.04
C HIS A 77 24.83 19.42 -31.82
N GLN A 78 25.67 19.62 -32.82
CA GLN A 78 26.15 18.57 -33.70
C GLN A 78 27.67 18.54 -33.76
N THR A 79 28.20 17.34 -33.99
CA THR A 79 29.62 17.12 -34.31
C THR A 79 29.73 16.53 -35.71
N CYS A 80 30.51 17.18 -36.56
CA CYS A 80 30.88 16.72 -37.89
C CYS A 80 32.25 16.03 -37.86
N VAL A 81 32.30 14.81 -38.39
CA VAL A 81 33.52 13.99 -38.47
C VAL A 81 33.79 13.61 -39.92
N ILE A 82 35.06 13.72 -40.32
CA ILE A 82 35.53 13.33 -41.65
C ILE A 82 35.94 11.85 -41.61
N THR A 83 35.37 11.00 -42.48
CA THR A 83 35.66 9.56 -42.47
C THR A 83 36.99 9.21 -43.14
N ASN A 84 37.37 9.98 -44.15
CA ASN A 84 38.61 9.83 -44.91
C ASN A 84 39.39 11.16 -44.98
N PRO A 85 39.95 11.64 -43.85
CA PRO A 85 40.57 12.96 -43.75
C PRO A 85 41.88 13.07 -44.52
N THR A 86 42.48 11.96 -44.94
CA THR A 86 43.70 11.94 -45.75
C THR A 86 43.58 10.90 -46.86
N GLY A 87 44.32 11.09 -47.95
CA GLY A 87 44.35 10.13 -49.05
C GLY A 87 45.17 10.62 -50.24
N THR A 88 45.00 9.94 -51.37
CA THR A 88 45.62 10.34 -52.65
C THR A 88 44.54 10.69 -53.66
N ILE A 89 44.79 11.70 -54.49
CA ILE A 89 43.88 12.11 -55.55
C ILE A 89 43.91 11.06 -56.66
N GLY A 90 42.79 10.37 -56.88
CA GLY A 90 42.69 9.30 -57.88
C GLY A 90 42.60 9.79 -59.33
N LEU A 91 42.45 8.84 -60.26
CA LEU A 91 42.28 9.14 -61.69
C LEU A 91 40.95 9.84 -62.01
N GLY A 92 39.92 9.59 -61.20
CA GLY A 92 38.61 10.24 -61.24
C GLY A 92 38.41 11.30 -60.15
N THR A 93 37.16 11.61 -59.84
CA THR A 93 36.80 12.51 -58.74
C THR A 93 37.12 11.86 -57.40
N THR A 94 37.86 12.57 -56.54
CA THR A 94 38.15 12.11 -55.17
C THR A 94 37.15 12.74 -54.22
N LEU A 95 36.45 11.92 -53.43
CA LEU A 95 35.39 12.35 -52.53
C LEU A 95 35.80 12.16 -51.07
N VAL A 96 35.69 13.21 -50.27
CA VAL A 96 35.84 13.19 -48.82
C VAL A 96 34.46 13.25 -48.17
N GLU A 97 34.14 12.29 -47.33
CA GLU A 97 32.83 12.24 -46.69
C GLU A 97 32.88 12.85 -45.28
N ILE A 98 31.91 13.72 -45.01
CA ILE A 98 31.73 14.36 -43.72
C ILE A 98 30.34 14.02 -43.21
N ASN A 99 30.30 13.36 -42.06
CA ASN A 99 29.07 12.98 -41.40
C ASN A 99 28.90 13.83 -40.14
N CYS A 100 27.82 14.59 -40.10
CA CYS A 100 27.40 15.36 -38.93
C CYS A 100 26.32 14.58 -38.18
N GLY A 101 26.49 14.45 -36.87
CA GLY A 101 25.53 13.79 -35.98
C GLY A 101 25.22 14.65 -34.77
N THR A 102 24.01 14.51 -34.23
CA THR A 102 23.64 15.13 -32.95
C THR A 102 24.54 14.61 -31.84
N SER A 103 25.08 15.52 -31.04
CA SER A 103 25.90 15.16 -29.88
C SER A 103 25.05 14.52 -28.78
N PHE A 104 25.63 13.55 -28.08
CA PHE A 104 24.99 12.85 -26.97
C PHE A 104 25.64 13.27 -25.65
N PHE A 105 24.83 13.43 -24.61
CA PHE A 105 25.26 13.87 -23.30
C PHE A 105 24.86 12.88 -22.22
N ASN A 106 25.71 12.79 -21.19
CA ASN A 106 25.47 11.91 -20.05
C ASN A 106 24.43 12.51 -19.10
N VAL A 107 23.64 11.63 -18.51
CA VAL A 107 22.86 11.92 -17.30
C VAL A 107 23.55 11.22 -16.13
N SER A 108 24.01 12.01 -15.18
CA SER A 108 24.74 11.58 -13.99
C SER A 108 23.96 11.89 -12.73
N LEU A 109 24.37 11.27 -11.63
CA LEU A 109 23.82 11.42 -10.30
C LEU A 109 24.96 11.72 -9.32
N HIS A 110 24.72 12.63 -8.40
CA HIS A 110 25.53 12.83 -7.20
C HIS A 110 24.73 12.32 -5.99
N VAL A 111 25.07 11.14 -5.50
CA VAL A 111 24.37 10.45 -4.40
C VAL A 111 25.08 10.72 -3.08
N PHE A 112 24.32 11.08 -2.05
CA PHE A 112 24.85 11.34 -0.72
C PHE A 112 23.86 10.96 0.38
N GLY A 113 24.37 10.77 1.59
CA GLY A 113 23.55 10.51 2.77
C GLY A 113 23.24 9.03 3.03
N ILE A 114 23.85 8.10 2.29
CA ILE A 114 23.75 6.67 2.55
C ILE A 114 24.65 6.31 3.76
N ALA A 115 24.07 5.69 4.78
CA ALA A 115 24.80 5.21 5.95
C ALA A 115 25.76 4.09 5.56
N GLY A 116 26.97 4.07 6.12
CA GLY A 116 27.94 2.99 5.85
C GLY A 116 27.50 1.61 6.32
N THR A 117 26.50 1.55 7.21
CA THR A 117 25.84 0.33 7.72
C THR A 117 24.56 -0.02 6.98
N ALA A 118 24.17 0.75 5.95
CA ALA A 118 22.95 0.49 5.19
C ALA A 118 22.99 -0.89 4.53
N THR A 119 21.83 -1.54 4.48
CA THR A 119 21.63 -2.80 3.74
C THR A 119 20.65 -2.55 2.59
N GLY A 120 20.73 -3.36 1.53
CA GLY A 120 19.99 -3.09 0.28
C GLY A 120 20.68 -2.04 -0.60
N ASN A 121 20.03 -1.65 -1.69
CA ASN A 121 20.57 -0.73 -2.70
C ASN A 121 19.57 0.37 -3.06
N LEU A 122 20.11 1.54 -3.39
CA LEU A 122 19.39 2.59 -4.09
C LEU A 122 19.31 2.19 -5.57
N SER A 123 18.11 1.92 -6.07
CA SER A 123 17.88 1.63 -7.49
C SER A 123 17.21 2.82 -8.14
N LEU A 124 17.80 3.33 -9.23
CA LEU A 124 17.25 4.39 -10.05
C LEU A 124 17.08 3.93 -11.48
N ARG A 125 16.18 4.59 -12.22
CA ARG A 125 15.94 4.35 -13.64
C ARG A 125 15.93 5.65 -14.41
N SER A 126 16.62 5.68 -15.54
CA SER A 126 16.52 6.71 -16.57
C SER A 126 15.72 6.18 -17.76
N GLY A 127 14.64 6.87 -18.13
CA GLY A 127 13.70 6.41 -19.17
C GLY A 127 13.05 5.07 -18.82
N ASN A 128 12.97 4.15 -19.79
CA ASN A 128 12.19 2.91 -19.66
C ASN A 128 12.99 1.68 -19.20
N VAL A 129 14.29 1.63 -19.50
CA VAL A 129 15.10 0.39 -19.35
C VAL A 129 16.46 0.59 -18.66
N ASP A 130 17.01 1.81 -18.67
CA ASP A 130 18.35 2.03 -18.12
C ASP A 130 18.27 2.17 -16.60
N THR A 131 18.87 1.23 -15.88
CA THR A 131 18.80 1.15 -14.42
C THR A 131 20.18 1.20 -13.81
N LEU A 132 20.27 1.84 -12.65
CA LEU A 132 21.48 2.01 -11.89
C LEU A 132 21.25 1.52 -10.46
N SER A 133 22.20 0.76 -9.92
CA SER A 133 22.20 0.27 -8.54
C SER A 133 23.37 0.89 -7.78
N VAL A 134 23.08 1.57 -6.68
CA VAL A 134 24.03 2.33 -5.87
C VAL A 134 24.02 1.82 -4.43
N THR A 135 25.20 1.59 -3.85
CA THR A 135 25.37 1.07 -2.47
C THR A 135 26.01 2.06 -1.52
N GLY A 136 26.47 3.22 -2.00
CA GLY A 136 27.12 4.23 -1.17
C GLY A 136 27.17 5.59 -1.86
N ASP A 137 27.64 6.59 -1.13
CA ASP A 137 27.76 7.96 -1.64
C ASP A 137 28.78 8.04 -2.79
N GLY A 138 28.56 8.94 -3.74
CA GLY A 138 29.45 9.17 -4.87
C GLY A 138 28.75 9.68 -6.13
N ASP A 139 29.55 9.89 -7.17
CA ASP A 139 29.07 10.23 -8.50
C ASP A 139 28.87 8.98 -9.34
N TYR A 140 27.72 8.88 -10.00
CA TYR A 140 27.36 7.76 -10.85
C TYR A 140 26.79 8.26 -12.19
N THR A 141 26.97 7.49 -13.26
CA THR A 141 26.49 7.88 -14.59
C THR A 141 25.69 6.73 -15.19
N PHE A 142 24.51 7.07 -15.74
CA PHE A 142 23.72 6.12 -16.51
C PHE A 142 24.46 5.70 -17.80
N ALA A 143 24.28 4.46 -18.23
CA ALA A 143 24.98 3.96 -19.42
C ALA A 143 24.41 4.59 -20.71
N GLY A 144 23.11 4.84 -20.73
CA GLY A 144 22.41 5.49 -21.83
C GLY A 144 22.69 7.00 -21.85
N GLN A 145 23.14 7.48 -23.01
CA GLN A 145 23.30 8.90 -23.27
C GLN A 145 22.04 9.46 -23.94
N VAL A 146 21.75 10.73 -23.69
CA VAL A 146 20.60 11.43 -24.27
C VAL A 146 21.09 12.39 -25.35
N PRO A 147 20.54 12.38 -26.57
CA PRO A 147 20.93 13.32 -27.62
C PRO A 147 20.59 14.76 -27.19
N ASP A 148 21.33 15.75 -27.68
CA ASP A 148 21.01 17.16 -27.43
C ASP A 148 19.57 17.49 -27.84
N THR A 149 18.92 18.38 -27.09
CA THR A 149 17.48 18.68 -27.16
C THR A 149 16.53 17.51 -26.83
N GLY A 150 17.06 16.29 -26.62
CA GLY A 150 16.31 15.15 -26.15
C GLY A 150 15.86 15.31 -24.69
N THR A 151 14.78 14.62 -24.33
CA THR A 151 14.26 14.63 -22.96
C THR A 151 14.89 13.52 -22.12
N TYR A 152 15.12 13.80 -20.84
CA TYR A 152 15.45 12.81 -19.83
C TYR A 152 14.38 12.78 -18.74
N SER A 153 14.22 11.62 -18.11
CA SER A 153 13.42 11.47 -16.90
C SER A 153 14.04 10.39 -16.01
N VAL A 154 14.32 10.73 -14.76
CA VAL A 154 14.90 9.82 -13.77
C VAL A 154 13.90 9.58 -12.65
N SER A 155 13.75 8.31 -12.25
CA SER A 155 12.89 7.89 -11.16
C SER A 155 13.64 6.98 -10.19
N ILE A 156 13.40 7.13 -8.89
CA ILE A 156 13.84 6.16 -7.88
C ILE A 156 12.88 4.96 -7.91
N LEU A 157 13.44 3.75 -8.02
CA LEU A 157 12.70 2.49 -7.97
C LEU A 157 12.67 1.91 -6.55
N SER A 158 13.78 2.01 -5.82
CA SER A 158 13.90 1.56 -4.43
C SER A 158 14.97 2.36 -3.70
N SER A 159 14.82 2.52 -2.38
CA SER A 159 15.85 3.08 -1.49
C SER A 159 16.51 1.97 -0.67
N PRO A 160 17.74 2.18 -0.17
CA PRO A 160 18.34 1.30 0.83
C PRO A 160 17.44 1.16 2.06
N ASN A 161 17.59 0.05 2.80
CA ASN A 161 16.81 -0.18 4.02
C ASN A 161 17.00 0.97 5.02
N GLN A 162 15.90 1.41 5.62
CA GLN A 162 15.86 2.54 6.55
C GLN A 162 16.30 3.89 5.94
N HIS A 163 16.33 4.01 4.61
CA HIS A 163 16.55 5.29 3.93
C HIS A 163 15.33 5.69 3.13
N ASN A 164 15.08 7.00 3.10
CA ASN A 164 14.11 7.61 2.22
C ASN A 164 14.84 8.58 1.28
N CYS A 165 15.21 8.07 0.10
CA CYS A 165 15.95 8.86 -0.88
C CYS A 165 15.00 9.69 -1.75
N ILE A 166 15.39 10.93 -2.02
CA ILE A 166 14.70 11.82 -2.96
C ILE A 166 15.68 12.39 -3.99
N ILE A 167 15.19 12.68 -5.18
CA ILE A 167 15.92 13.51 -6.16
C ILE A 167 15.61 14.97 -5.80
N GLU A 168 16.65 15.79 -5.61
CA GLU A 168 16.45 17.21 -5.31
C GLU A 168 15.76 17.93 -6.47
N ALA A 169 15.02 19.01 -6.17
CA ALA A 169 14.25 19.73 -7.18
C ALA A 169 15.11 20.45 -8.23
N VAL A 170 16.38 20.72 -7.91
CA VAL A 170 17.30 21.44 -8.79
C VAL A 170 18.64 20.70 -8.86
N PRO A 171 19.07 20.23 -10.04
CA PRO A 171 18.29 20.18 -11.29
C PRO A 171 17.11 19.19 -11.22
N PRO A 172 16.01 19.43 -11.96
CA PRO A 172 14.81 18.61 -11.87
C PRO A 172 15.04 17.18 -12.37
N ALA A 173 14.30 16.22 -11.82
CA ALA A 173 14.38 14.82 -12.22
C ALA A 173 13.97 14.54 -13.68
N SER A 174 13.34 15.51 -14.35
CA SER A 174 13.00 15.46 -15.77
C SER A 174 13.25 16.80 -16.44
N GLY A 175 13.74 16.78 -17.68
CA GLY A 175 14.02 17.98 -18.46
C GLY A 175 14.53 17.67 -19.85
N THR A 176 15.07 18.67 -20.54
CA THR A 176 15.76 18.52 -21.83
C THR A 176 17.26 18.75 -21.67
N ILE A 177 18.04 18.04 -22.48
CA ILE A 177 19.48 18.33 -22.63
C ILE A 177 19.64 19.63 -23.42
N ASN A 178 20.54 20.50 -22.95
CA ASN A 178 20.88 21.74 -23.62
C ASN A 178 22.39 21.94 -23.64
N ASN A 179 23.04 21.26 -24.60
CA ASN A 179 24.46 21.36 -24.91
C ASN A 179 25.40 21.14 -23.71
N ALA A 180 24.98 20.34 -22.73
CA ALA A 180 25.78 19.98 -21.56
C ALA A 180 25.24 18.71 -20.89
N PRO A 181 26.12 17.91 -20.22
CA PRO A 181 25.67 16.82 -19.36
C PRO A 181 24.88 17.34 -18.16
N VAL A 182 23.96 16.52 -17.65
CA VAL A 182 23.14 16.85 -16.48
C VAL A 182 23.57 15.96 -15.32
N THR A 183 23.84 16.56 -14.16
CA THR A 183 24.10 15.81 -12.91
C THR A 183 22.99 16.11 -11.90
N LEU A 184 22.17 15.12 -11.57
CA LEU A 184 21.10 15.24 -10.58
C LEU A 184 21.62 14.97 -9.17
N ASN A 185 21.11 15.67 -8.16
CA ASN A 185 21.43 15.39 -6.77
C ASN A 185 20.43 14.40 -6.18
N VAL A 186 20.92 13.34 -5.53
CA VAL A 186 20.09 12.36 -4.83
C VAL A 186 20.39 12.40 -3.34
N ASN A 187 19.44 12.92 -2.57
CA ASN A 187 19.52 13.04 -1.12
C ASN A 187 18.94 11.79 -0.44
N CYS A 188 19.79 10.99 0.19
CA CYS A 188 19.39 9.85 1.02
C CYS A 188 19.54 10.09 2.52
N LEU A 189 19.85 11.32 2.96
CA LEU A 189 19.96 11.68 4.38
C LEU A 189 18.66 11.31 5.09
N SER A 190 18.70 10.36 6.02
CA SER A 190 17.50 9.81 6.66
C SER A 190 17.67 9.66 8.17
N LEU A 191 16.54 9.65 8.89
CA LEU A 191 16.49 9.08 10.23
C LEU A 191 16.42 7.55 10.10
N VAL A 192 17.48 6.85 10.49
CA VAL A 192 17.67 5.43 10.17
C VAL A 192 17.26 4.51 11.30
N ASP A 193 17.41 4.95 12.55
CA ASP A 193 17.13 4.12 13.72
C ASP A 193 16.66 4.95 14.91
N ALA A 194 16.00 4.28 15.86
CA ALA A 194 15.55 4.83 17.11
C ALA A 194 15.78 3.84 18.25
N SER A 195 16.21 4.34 19.41
CA SER A 195 16.34 3.56 20.64
C SER A 195 15.63 4.28 21.79
N PRO A 196 14.58 3.72 22.40
CA PRO A 196 13.92 2.45 22.05
C PRO A 196 13.37 2.43 20.62
N ILE A 197 13.22 1.23 20.04
CA ILE A 197 12.78 1.07 18.65
C ILE A 197 11.39 1.62 18.39
N ASN A 198 11.13 2.04 17.16
CA ASN A 198 9.80 2.52 16.77
C ASN A 198 8.72 1.45 17.01
N GLN A 199 7.54 1.90 17.45
CA GLN A 199 6.38 1.06 17.76
C GLN A 199 6.61 0.08 18.93
N THR A 200 7.49 0.42 19.88
CA THR A 200 7.68 -0.34 21.14
C THR A 200 7.02 0.34 22.34
N ALA A 201 7.16 -0.24 23.52
CA ALA A 201 6.86 0.42 24.80
C ALA A 201 8.15 0.90 25.49
N MET A 202 8.07 2.05 26.15
CA MET A 202 9.16 2.63 26.95
C MET A 202 8.63 3.09 28.31
N ASN A 203 9.50 3.13 29.32
CA ASN A 203 9.15 3.74 30.59
C ASN A 203 8.99 5.25 30.43
N ASP A 204 8.16 5.86 31.28
CA ASP A 204 7.93 7.30 31.32
C ASP A 204 9.19 8.15 31.59
N THR A 205 10.27 7.54 32.08
CA THR A 205 11.56 8.19 32.34
C THR A 205 12.64 7.89 31.29
N ASP A 206 12.36 7.01 30.32
CA ASP A 206 13.36 6.61 29.32
C ASP A 206 13.69 7.77 28.38
N SER A 207 14.96 7.86 27.97
CA SER A 207 15.39 8.80 26.93
C SER A 207 15.25 8.16 25.56
N ILE A 208 15.01 8.98 24.54
CA ILE A 208 14.85 8.54 23.14
C ILE A 208 16.10 8.97 22.38
N GLN A 209 16.81 8.03 21.77
CA GLN A 209 17.95 8.28 20.89
C GLN A 209 17.52 8.08 19.44
N LEU A 210 17.76 9.09 18.62
CA LEU A 210 17.47 9.09 17.19
C LEU A 210 18.79 9.06 16.42
N THR A 211 19.00 8.03 15.62
CA THR A 211 20.23 7.84 14.83
C THR A 211 19.96 8.21 13.38
N PHE A 212 20.75 9.14 12.87
CA PHE A 212 20.71 9.62 11.49
C PHE A 212 21.76 8.93 10.62
N SER A 213 21.56 8.94 9.31
CA SER A 213 22.49 8.29 8.37
C SER A 213 23.88 8.94 8.34
N LYS A 214 23.98 10.22 8.75
CA LYS A 214 25.20 11.05 8.78
C LYS A 214 25.23 11.94 10.03
N PRO A 215 26.38 12.54 10.40
CA PRO A 215 26.48 13.45 11.52
C PRO A 215 25.51 14.63 11.43
N VAL A 216 24.88 15.01 12.54
CA VAL A 216 23.85 16.05 12.59
C VAL A 216 24.46 17.37 13.07
N THR A 217 24.12 18.48 12.43
CA THR A 217 24.50 19.82 12.88
C THR A 217 23.88 20.10 14.25
N PRO A 218 24.67 20.43 15.29
CA PRO A 218 24.14 20.76 16.61
C PRO A 218 23.10 21.89 16.53
N LEU A 219 22.00 21.73 17.26
CA LEU A 219 20.86 22.66 17.31
C LEU A 219 20.08 22.86 15.99
N SER A 220 20.30 22.03 14.97
CA SER A 220 19.53 22.12 13.71
C SER A 220 18.10 21.55 13.85
N CYS A 221 17.90 20.56 14.71
CA CYS A 221 16.60 19.90 14.87
C CYS A 221 15.64 20.69 15.75
N ASN A 222 14.35 20.71 15.37
CA ASN A 222 13.25 21.25 16.16
C ASN A 222 12.13 20.21 16.34
N PHE A 223 11.46 20.22 17.48
CA PHE A 223 10.23 19.46 17.65
C PHE A 223 9.14 20.01 16.72
N THR A 224 8.42 19.11 16.06
CA THR A 224 7.27 19.47 15.24
C THR A 224 6.05 18.66 15.63
N ALA A 225 4.87 19.13 15.23
CA ALA A 225 3.64 18.36 15.39
C ALA A 225 3.73 17.07 14.54
N PRO A 226 3.40 15.90 15.12
CA PRO A 226 3.42 14.62 14.40
C PRO A 226 2.55 14.66 13.14
N THR A 227 3.18 14.65 11.96
CA THR A 227 2.52 14.71 10.65
C THR A 227 3.37 14.01 9.58
N PRO A 228 2.76 13.41 8.55
CA PRO A 228 1.32 13.14 8.36
C PRO A 228 0.82 12.04 9.31
N THR A 229 -0.50 11.83 9.36
CA THR A 229 -1.12 10.66 10.01
C THR A 229 -0.56 9.39 9.33
N PRO A 230 0.23 8.56 10.03
CA PRO A 230 0.74 7.31 9.47
C PRO A 230 -0.40 6.35 9.10
N SER A 231 -0.14 5.42 8.17
CA SER A 231 -1.10 4.38 7.77
C SER A 231 -1.57 3.51 8.95
N SER A 232 -0.81 3.46 10.04
CA SER A 232 -1.14 2.79 11.30
C SER A 232 -2.02 3.62 12.26
N GLY A 233 -2.65 4.70 11.78
CA GLY A 233 -3.63 5.51 12.52
C GLY A 233 -3.05 6.78 13.17
N ALA A 234 -3.88 7.65 13.73
CA ALA A 234 -3.44 8.93 14.32
C ALA A 234 -2.61 8.76 15.61
N CYS A 235 -1.74 9.75 15.87
CA CYS A 235 -1.06 9.88 17.16
C CYS A 235 -2.07 10.25 18.25
N SER A 236 -2.01 9.58 19.40
CA SER A 236 -2.89 9.92 20.53
C SER A 236 -2.41 11.18 21.27
N SER A 237 -1.12 11.48 21.23
CA SER A 237 -0.55 12.73 21.75
C SER A 237 0.81 13.03 21.11
N ASN A 238 1.25 14.29 21.22
CA ASN A 238 2.59 14.74 20.88
C ASN A 238 3.46 14.77 22.15
N LEU A 239 4.57 14.03 22.13
CA LEU A 239 5.56 13.99 23.21
C LEU A 239 6.48 15.22 23.22
N GLY A 240 6.66 15.91 22.08
CA GLY A 240 7.59 17.04 21.95
C GLY A 240 7.43 18.12 23.05
N PRO A 241 6.21 18.57 23.40
CA PRO A 241 5.99 19.52 24.49
C PRO A 241 6.40 19.03 25.90
N SER A 242 6.51 17.72 26.10
CA SER A 242 6.95 17.11 27.36
C SER A 242 8.45 16.81 27.38
N ALA A 243 9.19 17.16 26.33
CA ALA A 243 10.65 16.98 26.26
C ALA A 243 11.41 18.18 26.84
N ILE A 244 12.62 17.94 27.33
CA ILE A 244 13.58 19.02 27.60
C ILE A 244 14.01 19.65 26.26
N PRO A 245 14.12 20.99 26.14
CA PRO A 245 14.62 21.62 24.92
C PRO A 245 15.98 21.06 24.50
N LEU A 246 16.14 20.83 23.19
CA LEU A 246 17.39 20.30 22.64
C LEU A 246 18.53 21.31 22.83
N ALA A 247 19.63 20.85 23.42
CA ALA A 247 20.88 21.59 23.60
C ALA A 247 22.01 20.94 22.77
N ALA A 248 23.13 21.65 22.59
CA ALA A 248 24.26 21.13 21.82
C ALA A 248 24.80 19.79 22.35
N LEU A 249 24.74 19.55 23.66
CA LEU A 249 25.17 18.31 24.30
C LEU A 249 24.27 17.10 23.96
N ASN A 250 23.07 17.32 23.43
CA ASN A 250 22.19 16.23 23.00
C ASN A 250 22.62 15.60 21.67
N TYR A 251 23.57 16.21 20.96
CA TYR A 251 24.06 15.77 19.67
C TYR A 251 25.42 15.08 19.86
N THR A 252 25.52 13.81 19.45
CA THR A 252 26.77 13.05 19.47
C THR A 252 26.96 12.36 18.12
N GLY A 253 27.77 12.97 17.25
CA GLY A 253 27.95 12.48 15.88
C GLY A 253 26.64 12.49 15.10
N ASN A 254 26.15 11.31 14.75
CA ASN A 254 24.88 11.11 14.05
C ASN A 254 23.69 10.80 14.98
N VAL A 255 23.86 10.90 16.30
CA VAL A 255 22.81 10.60 17.28
C VAL A 255 22.30 11.88 17.93
N VAL A 256 20.97 12.01 18.03
CA VAL A 256 20.28 13.04 18.79
C VAL A 256 19.54 12.39 19.96
N THR A 257 19.86 12.77 21.19
CA THR A 257 19.22 12.22 22.40
C THR A 257 18.19 13.20 22.97
N ILE A 258 16.96 12.72 23.14
CA ILE A 258 15.82 13.45 23.66
C ILE A 258 15.49 12.94 25.07
N HIS A 259 15.37 13.85 26.02
CA HIS A 259 15.05 13.53 27.41
C HIS A 259 13.65 14.02 27.79
N PRO A 260 12.87 13.26 28.58
CA PRO A 260 11.63 13.75 29.15
C PRO A 260 11.90 14.89 30.15
N ASN A 261 10.99 15.86 30.20
CA ASN A 261 10.91 16.79 31.32
C ASN A 261 10.16 16.11 32.47
N VAL A 262 10.91 15.53 33.40
CA VAL A 262 10.43 14.63 34.46
C VAL A 262 9.92 13.29 33.90
N ASN A 263 8.73 13.27 33.29
CA ASN A 263 8.09 12.05 32.78
C ASN A 263 7.37 12.31 31.46
N TRP A 264 7.38 11.33 30.56
CA TRP A 264 6.50 11.29 29.40
C TRP A 264 5.04 11.06 29.81
N PRO A 265 4.06 11.65 29.10
CA PRO A 265 2.66 11.32 29.30
C PRO A 265 2.40 9.86 28.97
N GLY A 266 1.85 9.12 29.94
CA GLY A 266 1.50 7.71 29.78
C GLY A 266 0.38 7.50 28.77
N GLY A 267 0.42 6.38 28.04
CA GLY A 267 -0.63 6.02 27.10
C GLY A 267 -0.14 5.24 25.88
N LEU A 268 -1.08 4.89 25.00
CA LEU A 268 -0.81 4.27 23.71
C LEU A 268 -0.48 5.32 22.66
N ASN A 269 0.23 4.91 21.60
CA ASN A 269 0.45 5.69 20.38
C ASN A 269 0.89 7.14 20.64
N GLN A 270 1.76 7.34 21.63
CA GLN A 270 2.39 8.62 21.90
C GLN A 270 3.48 8.84 20.86
N CYS A 271 3.46 9.99 20.19
CA CYS A 271 4.33 10.25 19.05
C CYS A 271 5.34 11.34 19.32
N ILE A 272 6.53 11.22 18.73
CA ILE A 272 7.53 12.28 18.69
C ILE A 272 8.06 12.46 17.27
N GLN A 273 8.30 13.70 16.86
CA GLN A 273 8.86 13.99 15.55
C GLN A 273 9.79 15.21 15.62
N LEU A 274 10.92 15.09 14.95
CA LEU A 274 11.84 16.20 14.68
C LEU A 274 11.65 16.70 13.24
N SER A 275 12.01 17.95 13.02
CA SER A 275 12.06 18.61 11.72
C SER A 275 13.24 19.56 11.65
N GLY A 276 13.62 20.00 10.45
CA GLY A 276 14.69 20.97 10.24
C GLY A 276 16.11 20.47 10.53
N CYS A 277 16.28 19.20 10.91
CA CYS A 277 17.59 18.60 11.12
C CYS A 277 18.45 18.67 9.83
N THR A 278 19.69 19.10 9.96
CA THR A 278 20.64 19.19 8.84
C THR A 278 21.93 18.41 9.08
N GLU A 279 22.53 17.91 8.02
CA GLU A 279 23.83 17.25 8.05
C GLU A 279 24.95 18.23 8.40
N SER A 280 25.86 17.81 9.27
CA SER A 280 27.04 18.56 9.65
C SER A 280 27.99 18.76 8.47
N GLY A 281 28.39 20.00 8.22
CA GLY A 281 29.32 20.38 7.15
C GLY A 281 28.68 20.72 5.81
N THR A 282 27.53 20.11 5.46
CA THR A 282 26.82 20.38 4.20
C THR A 282 25.56 21.22 4.38
N ASN A 283 24.99 21.24 5.59
CA ASN A 283 23.68 21.84 5.90
C ASN A 283 22.50 21.30 5.09
N ARG A 284 22.66 20.13 4.45
CA ARG A 284 21.57 19.49 3.70
C ARG A 284 20.55 18.86 4.66
N PRO A 285 19.23 18.93 4.35
CA PRO A 285 18.19 18.45 5.27
C PRO A 285 18.09 16.92 5.26
N PHE A 286 17.85 16.36 6.44
CA PHE A 286 17.44 14.96 6.59
C PHE A 286 15.96 14.77 6.21
N GLN A 287 15.66 13.68 5.53
CA GLN A 287 14.31 13.22 5.22
C GLN A 287 13.71 12.52 6.45
N ILE A 288 12.88 13.25 7.20
CA ILE A 288 12.14 12.72 8.36
C ILE A 288 10.65 12.72 8.02
N THR A 289 10.17 11.58 7.51
CA THR A 289 8.84 11.50 6.89
C THR A 289 7.74 10.94 7.78
N SER A 290 8.08 10.49 8.98
CA SER A 290 7.08 9.93 9.90
C SER A 290 7.47 10.12 11.36
N PRO A 291 6.49 10.33 12.25
CA PRO A 291 6.73 10.33 13.68
C PRO A 291 7.10 8.93 14.18
N ILE A 292 7.91 8.89 15.23
CA ILE A 292 8.18 7.67 15.98
C ILE A 292 7.12 7.50 17.05
N ARG A 293 6.71 6.25 17.29
CA ARG A 293 5.59 5.88 18.15
C ARG A 293 6.03 5.03 19.32
N TYR A 294 5.50 5.37 20.49
CA TYR A 294 5.72 4.62 21.71
C TYR A 294 4.41 4.36 22.46
N GLY A 295 4.34 3.20 23.07
CA GLY A 295 3.58 3.00 24.28
C GLY A 295 4.36 3.56 25.47
N VAL A 296 3.80 4.49 26.22
CA VAL A 296 4.46 5.02 27.41
C VAL A 296 3.84 4.39 28.63
N ALA A 297 4.66 3.66 29.39
CA ALA A 297 4.25 2.91 30.55
C ALA A 297 4.90 3.45 31.83
N ALA A 298 4.22 3.30 32.96
CA ALA A 298 4.87 3.50 34.25
C ALA A 298 5.91 2.39 34.50
N THR A 299 6.87 2.65 35.38
CA THR A 299 7.90 1.67 35.79
C THR A 299 7.28 0.31 36.14
N ASN A 300 7.92 -0.77 35.68
CA ASN A 300 7.51 -2.18 35.86
C ASN A 300 6.23 -2.63 35.16
N GLN A 301 5.64 -1.81 34.27
CA GLN A 301 4.48 -2.20 33.45
C GLN A 301 4.83 -2.71 32.06
N ILE A 302 6.11 -2.88 31.74
CA ILE A 302 6.56 -3.49 30.48
C ILE A 302 7.00 -4.92 30.78
N LYS A 303 6.44 -5.87 30.06
CA LYS A 303 6.69 -7.31 30.20
C LYS A 303 7.21 -7.88 28.88
N TYR A 304 8.28 -8.66 28.95
CA TYR A 304 8.91 -9.28 27.80
C TYR A 304 8.58 -10.78 27.77
N VAL A 305 8.21 -11.28 26.60
CA VAL A 305 7.87 -12.69 26.37
C VAL A 305 8.65 -13.23 25.18
N ARG A 306 9.29 -14.39 25.36
CA ARG A 306 10.04 -15.08 24.30
C ARG A 306 9.90 -16.59 24.39
N PRO A 307 10.00 -17.33 23.27
CA PRO A 307 10.03 -18.79 23.32
C PRO A 307 11.20 -19.27 24.18
N GLY A 308 10.95 -20.26 25.05
CA GLY A 308 11.95 -20.76 26.00
C GLY A 308 12.33 -19.77 27.11
N GLY A 309 11.56 -18.70 27.31
CA GLY A 309 11.71 -17.78 28.44
C GLY A 309 11.41 -18.45 29.79
N ALA A 310 11.60 -17.69 30.88
CA ALA A 310 11.43 -18.21 32.23
C ALA A 310 9.95 -18.57 32.53
N GLY A 311 9.73 -19.66 33.25
CA GLY A 311 8.40 -20.06 33.73
C GLY A 311 7.93 -19.29 34.97
N ALA A 312 8.79 -18.44 35.54
CA ALA A 312 8.49 -17.59 36.69
C ALA A 312 9.31 -16.30 36.68
N GLY A 313 8.81 -15.25 37.35
CA GLY A 313 9.50 -13.98 37.55
C GLY A 313 8.65 -12.76 37.15
N SER A 314 9.25 -11.57 37.19
CA SER A 314 8.55 -10.32 36.91
C SER A 314 8.35 -10.01 35.42
N CYS A 315 9.08 -10.72 34.55
CA CYS A 315 9.16 -10.48 33.10
C CYS A 315 9.59 -9.05 32.71
N SER A 316 10.18 -8.26 33.62
CA SER A 316 10.38 -6.81 33.40
C SER A 316 11.60 -6.44 32.55
N THR A 317 12.46 -7.39 32.17
CA THR A 317 13.62 -7.12 31.31
C THR A 317 13.76 -8.18 30.22
N ILE A 318 14.49 -7.87 29.14
CA ILE A 318 14.77 -8.81 28.06
C ILE A 318 15.48 -10.08 28.58
N ALA A 319 16.39 -9.91 29.55
CA ALA A 319 17.12 -11.03 30.16
C ALA A 319 16.21 -11.94 30.99
N THR A 320 15.15 -11.39 31.62
CA THR A 320 14.18 -12.13 32.44
C THR A 320 12.86 -12.38 31.72
N ALA A 321 12.85 -12.32 30.39
CA ALA A 321 11.65 -12.54 29.59
C ALA A 321 11.00 -13.89 29.90
N CYS A 322 9.68 -13.89 29.98
CA CYS A 322 8.87 -15.05 30.35
C CYS A 322 8.55 -15.94 29.15
N GLY A 323 8.31 -17.22 29.40
CA GLY A 323 8.00 -18.22 28.36
C GLY A 323 6.54 -18.22 27.91
N GLU A 324 5.62 -17.76 28.77
CA GLU A 324 4.18 -17.78 28.52
C GLU A 324 3.56 -16.38 28.57
N ILE A 325 2.71 -16.07 27.59
CA ILE A 325 2.01 -14.77 27.49
C ILE A 325 1.07 -14.57 28.67
N GLN A 326 0.25 -15.57 29.01
CA GLN A 326 -0.69 -15.47 30.13
C GLN A 326 0.03 -15.25 31.46
N TYR A 327 1.18 -15.90 31.66
CA TYR A 327 1.99 -15.67 32.85
C TYR A 327 2.48 -14.22 32.94
N ALA A 328 2.96 -13.64 31.83
CA ALA A 328 3.38 -12.24 31.79
C ALA A 328 2.22 -11.27 32.05
N ILE A 329 1.02 -11.55 31.53
CA ILE A 329 -0.20 -10.77 31.82
C ILE A 329 -0.54 -10.81 33.32
N ASN A 330 -0.34 -11.95 33.99
CA ASN A 330 -0.54 -12.06 35.43
C ASN A 330 0.41 -11.15 36.24
N GLN A 331 1.59 -10.80 35.68
CA GLN A 331 2.53 -9.86 36.29
C GLN A 331 2.14 -8.39 36.12
N CYS A 332 1.10 -8.09 35.32
CA CYS A 332 0.58 -6.73 35.14
C CYS A 332 -0.30 -6.31 36.32
N THR A 333 -0.16 -5.06 36.77
CA THR A 333 -1.13 -4.44 37.68
C THR A 333 -2.19 -3.67 36.89
N THR A 334 -3.36 -3.41 37.47
CA THR A 334 -4.43 -2.62 36.83
C THR A 334 -4.35 -1.14 37.15
N ALA A 335 -3.28 -0.67 37.80
CA ALA A 335 -3.14 0.74 38.16
C ALA A 335 -2.91 1.62 36.93
N THR A 336 -2.04 1.17 36.02
CA THR A 336 -1.64 1.87 34.80
C THR A 336 -1.63 0.89 33.61
N PRO A 337 -1.59 1.38 32.36
CA PRO A 337 -1.49 0.51 31.19
C PRO A 337 -0.27 -0.41 31.26
N CYS A 338 -0.49 -1.70 31.01
CA CYS A 338 0.56 -2.72 31.01
C CYS A 338 0.84 -3.20 29.59
N PHE A 339 2.11 -3.16 29.18
CA PHE A 339 2.58 -3.58 27.87
C PHE A 339 3.22 -4.95 27.95
N VAL A 340 2.70 -5.91 27.19
CA VAL A 340 3.27 -7.24 27.03
C VAL A 340 3.82 -7.34 25.61
N LEU A 341 5.15 -7.30 25.50
CA LEU A 341 5.91 -7.36 24.26
C LEU A 341 6.29 -8.82 23.99
N VAL A 342 5.89 -9.35 22.83
CA VAL A 342 6.03 -10.75 22.50
C VAL A 342 6.92 -10.90 21.27
N SER A 343 8.05 -11.57 21.45
CA SER A 343 9.00 -11.86 20.36
C SER A 343 8.55 -13.00 19.46
N GLN A 344 9.17 -13.09 18.29
CA GLN A 344 8.92 -14.08 17.26
C GLN A 344 8.94 -15.51 17.81
N GLY A 345 8.07 -16.35 17.24
CA GLY A 345 7.94 -17.74 17.63
C GLY A 345 6.50 -18.16 17.84
N THR A 346 6.30 -19.43 18.20
CA THR A 346 4.96 -20.01 18.41
C THR A 346 4.69 -20.20 19.90
N TYR A 347 3.55 -19.68 20.35
CA TYR A 347 3.03 -19.77 21.70
C TYR A 347 1.75 -20.61 21.65
N SER A 348 1.93 -21.92 21.82
CA SER A 348 0.87 -22.90 21.76
C SER A 348 0.14 -23.03 23.09
N MET A 349 -1.17 -22.86 23.05
CA MET A 349 -2.08 -23.27 24.11
C MET A 349 -2.39 -24.76 23.94
N ILE A 350 -1.86 -25.61 24.82
CA ILE A 350 -2.15 -27.06 24.82
C ILE A 350 -3.18 -27.46 25.88
N SER A 351 -3.47 -26.57 26.83
CA SER A 351 -4.50 -26.76 27.85
C SER A 351 -5.21 -25.45 28.18
N MET A 352 -6.39 -25.56 28.79
CA MET A 352 -7.25 -24.41 29.12
C MET A 352 -6.62 -23.42 30.11
N SER A 353 -5.64 -23.84 30.91
CA SER A 353 -4.95 -22.96 31.86
C SER A 353 -3.98 -21.98 31.19
N GLN A 354 -3.56 -22.25 29.95
CA GLN A 354 -2.65 -21.40 29.18
C GLN A 354 -3.38 -20.37 28.30
N ARG A 355 -4.72 -20.37 28.33
CA ARG A 355 -5.55 -19.40 27.63
C ARG A 355 -5.16 -17.98 28.03
N ILE A 356 -5.00 -17.12 27.03
CA ILE A 356 -4.75 -15.69 27.24
C ILE A 356 -6.06 -15.03 27.64
N LEU A 357 -6.14 -14.53 28.87
CA LEU A 357 -7.28 -13.80 29.41
C LEU A 357 -7.00 -12.31 29.36
N LEU A 358 -7.81 -11.58 28.60
CA LEU A 358 -7.70 -10.13 28.55
C LEU A 358 -8.03 -9.53 29.92
N LYS A 359 -7.31 -8.46 30.24
CA LYS A 359 -7.39 -7.74 31.50
C LYS A 359 -7.49 -6.24 31.19
N ASP A 360 -8.16 -5.50 32.06
CA ASP A 360 -8.24 -4.04 31.93
C ASP A 360 -6.84 -3.42 31.75
N LYS A 361 -6.74 -2.42 30.86
CA LYS A 361 -5.52 -1.68 30.49
C LYS A 361 -4.38 -2.47 29.83
N LEU A 362 -4.63 -3.72 29.39
CA LEU A 362 -3.63 -4.55 28.72
C LEU A 362 -3.32 -4.06 27.29
N GLN A 363 -2.03 -3.97 26.97
CA GLN A 363 -1.49 -3.69 25.64
C GLN A 363 -0.62 -4.86 25.20
N LEU A 364 -1.14 -5.69 24.31
CA LEU A 364 -0.47 -6.88 23.81
C LEU A 364 0.12 -6.58 22.44
N LEU A 365 1.46 -6.63 22.33
CA LEU A 365 2.20 -6.25 21.13
C LEU A 365 3.10 -7.39 20.65
N GLY A 366 2.86 -7.88 19.43
CA GLY A 366 3.67 -8.88 18.76
C GLY A 366 4.58 -8.27 17.68
N GLY A 367 5.37 -9.13 17.02
CA GLY A 367 6.22 -8.75 15.90
C GLY A 367 7.65 -8.39 16.27
N PHE A 368 8.14 -8.75 17.46
CA PHE A 368 9.49 -8.39 17.91
C PHE A 368 10.53 -9.44 17.53
N ARG A 369 11.73 -9.01 17.15
CA ARG A 369 12.90 -9.91 17.12
C ARG A 369 13.22 -10.39 18.54
N ASN A 370 13.89 -11.54 18.70
CA ASN A 370 14.19 -12.14 20.01
C ASN A 370 14.98 -11.25 20.99
N ASP A 371 15.68 -10.23 20.49
CA ASP A 371 16.40 -9.24 21.29
C ASP A 371 15.61 -7.94 21.53
N PHE A 372 14.39 -7.83 20.99
CA PHE A 372 13.53 -6.65 21.05
C PHE A 372 14.15 -5.36 20.47
N LEU A 373 15.17 -5.50 19.61
CA LEU A 373 15.82 -4.39 18.91
C LEU A 373 15.31 -4.21 17.48
N ALA A 374 14.27 -4.94 17.08
CA ALA A 374 13.53 -4.69 15.85
C ALA A 374 12.08 -5.15 16.01
N ARG A 375 11.15 -4.45 15.35
CA ARG A 375 9.73 -4.81 15.33
C ARG A 375 9.19 -4.73 13.91
N ASP A 376 8.76 -5.86 13.40
CA ASP A 376 8.13 -6.05 12.09
C ASP A 376 7.34 -7.36 12.17
N SER A 377 6.02 -7.29 12.08
CA SER A 377 5.14 -8.45 12.22
C SER A 377 5.25 -9.45 11.06
N ALA A 378 5.76 -9.03 9.90
CA ALA A 378 6.02 -9.91 8.76
C ALA A 378 7.38 -10.60 8.89
N ALA A 379 8.42 -9.87 9.29
CA ALA A 379 9.77 -10.43 9.45
C ALA A 379 9.94 -11.26 10.74
N PHE A 380 9.24 -10.89 11.82
CA PHE A 380 9.39 -11.48 13.16
C PHE A 380 8.03 -11.95 13.71
N PRO A 381 7.35 -12.91 13.08
CA PRO A 381 5.98 -13.27 13.44
C PRO A 381 5.87 -13.86 14.85
N SER A 382 5.02 -13.24 15.69
CA SER A 382 4.59 -13.76 16.99
C SER A 382 3.28 -14.53 16.79
N ILE A 383 3.33 -15.85 16.92
CA ILE A 383 2.23 -16.76 16.58
C ILE A 383 1.58 -17.27 17.86
N ILE A 384 0.30 -16.98 18.06
CA ILE A 384 -0.53 -17.55 19.12
C ILE A 384 -1.37 -18.66 18.48
N ARG A 385 -1.30 -19.88 19.01
CA ARG A 385 -2.00 -21.04 18.41
C ARG A 385 -2.74 -21.85 19.47
N ASP A 386 -3.96 -22.24 19.15
CA ASP A 386 -4.73 -23.19 19.97
C ASP A 386 -4.48 -24.62 19.47
N ASP A 387 -3.70 -25.38 20.25
CA ASP A 387 -3.34 -26.78 20.00
C ASP A 387 -4.05 -27.73 20.98
N VAL A 388 -5.13 -27.29 21.65
CA VAL A 388 -5.86 -28.14 22.58
C VAL A 388 -6.38 -29.39 21.85
N GLY A 389 -6.13 -30.55 22.44
CA GLY A 389 -6.53 -31.84 21.87
C GLY A 389 -8.04 -32.03 21.78
N PHE A 390 -8.47 -33.09 21.09
CA PHE A 390 -9.88 -33.45 20.94
C PHE A 390 -10.58 -33.58 22.31
N GLY A 391 -11.75 -32.94 22.45
CA GLY A 391 -12.56 -32.97 23.67
C GLY A 391 -12.03 -32.10 24.82
N GLY A 392 -10.89 -31.42 24.65
CA GLY A 392 -10.33 -30.51 25.68
C GLY A 392 -11.04 -29.15 25.76
N CYS A 393 -11.76 -28.77 24.70
CA CYS A 393 -12.61 -27.59 24.61
C CYS A 393 -13.60 -27.77 23.44
N GLY A 394 -14.41 -26.75 23.16
CA GLY A 394 -15.26 -26.72 21.98
C GLY A 394 -16.51 -27.59 22.07
N SER A 395 -16.98 -27.91 23.29
CA SER A 395 -18.19 -28.71 23.51
C SER A 395 -19.49 -27.92 23.29
N SER A 396 -19.43 -26.60 23.31
CA SER A 396 -20.55 -25.68 23.11
C SER A 396 -20.04 -24.29 22.71
N ASP A 397 -20.97 -23.39 22.36
CA ASP A 397 -20.68 -22.00 22.02
C ASP A 397 -20.01 -21.22 23.18
N PHE A 398 -20.43 -21.49 24.43
CA PHE A 398 -19.80 -20.91 25.63
C PHE A 398 -18.52 -21.64 26.05
N GLY A 399 -18.36 -22.91 25.63
CA GLY A 399 -17.18 -23.74 25.85
C GLY A 399 -16.18 -23.70 24.70
N ILE A 400 -16.25 -22.69 23.83
CA ILE A 400 -15.49 -22.63 22.57
C ILE A 400 -13.96 -22.75 22.80
N CYS A 401 -13.30 -23.45 21.87
CA CYS A 401 -11.84 -23.44 21.81
C CYS A 401 -11.36 -22.07 21.33
N THR A 402 -10.53 -21.42 22.14
CA THR A 402 -9.99 -20.10 21.82
C THR A 402 -8.68 -19.88 22.58
N PRO A 403 -7.63 -19.38 21.90
CA PRO A 403 -6.38 -19.03 22.55
C PRO A 403 -6.47 -17.71 23.32
N ILE A 404 -7.35 -16.79 22.91
CA ILE A 404 -7.56 -15.49 23.56
C ILE A 404 -9.04 -15.35 23.96
N ALA A 405 -9.29 -14.96 25.20
CA ALA A 405 -10.64 -14.77 25.72
C ALA A 405 -10.75 -13.53 26.61
N ALA A 406 -11.94 -12.94 26.60
CA ALA A 406 -12.32 -11.87 27.50
C ALA A 406 -13.76 -12.09 27.97
N GLY A 407 -13.92 -12.29 29.29
CA GLY A 407 -15.21 -12.37 29.94
C GLY A 407 -15.69 -11.01 30.42
N THR A 408 -16.78 -10.99 31.20
CA THR A 408 -17.45 -9.75 31.65
C THR A 408 -16.52 -8.83 32.47
N PHE A 409 -16.23 -7.63 31.95
CA PHE A 409 -15.66 -6.52 32.72
C PHE A 409 -15.90 -5.16 32.04
N THR A 410 -15.69 -4.08 32.79
CA THR A 410 -15.72 -2.69 32.29
C THR A 410 -14.29 -2.18 32.11
N MET A 411 -14.00 -1.61 30.95
CA MET A 411 -12.70 -1.04 30.62
C MET A 411 -12.53 0.35 31.23
N ASN A 412 -11.35 0.63 31.79
CA ASN A 412 -10.93 1.95 32.27
C ASN A 412 -9.73 2.50 31.49
N SER A 413 -9.32 1.81 30.44
CA SER A 413 -8.33 2.26 29.45
C SER A 413 -8.55 1.49 28.15
N ASN A 414 -7.90 1.94 27.08
CA ASN A 414 -7.88 1.17 25.84
C ASN A 414 -7.21 -0.18 26.08
N ILE A 415 -7.66 -1.21 25.37
CA ILE A 415 -6.96 -2.49 25.26
C ILE A 415 -6.53 -2.65 23.81
N LEU A 416 -5.27 -3.01 23.58
CA LEU A 416 -4.71 -3.20 22.25
C LEU A 416 -4.21 -4.63 22.07
N ILE A 417 -4.54 -5.24 20.94
CA ILE A 417 -3.93 -6.47 20.45
C ILE A 417 -3.41 -6.18 19.05
N GLN A 418 -2.09 -6.25 18.87
CA GLN A 418 -1.46 -5.85 17.61
C GLN A 418 -0.27 -6.71 17.21
N GLY A 419 -0.18 -7.04 15.93
CA GLY A 419 1.01 -7.67 15.33
C GLY A 419 1.15 -9.16 15.60
N PHE A 420 0.03 -9.86 15.86
CA PHE A 420 0.03 -11.31 16.05
C PHE A 420 -0.48 -12.06 14.84
N THR A 421 0.06 -13.25 14.62
CA THR A 421 -0.67 -14.31 13.91
C THR A 421 -1.43 -15.14 14.94
N ILE A 422 -2.74 -15.29 14.79
CA ILE A 422 -3.60 -16.03 15.72
C ILE A 422 -4.23 -17.18 14.94
N ILE A 423 -3.92 -18.41 15.35
CA ILE A 423 -4.37 -19.63 14.67
C ILE A 423 -5.39 -20.34 15.56
N THR A 424 -6.57 -20.62 15.01
CA THR A 424 -7.66 -21.29 15.74
C THR A 424 -7.44 -22.79 15.83
N ASN A 425 -8.11 -23.44 16.78
CA ASN A 425 -8.03 -24.89 17.00
C ASN A 425 -8.49 -25.66 15.74
N SER A 426 -7.79 -26.73 15.36
CA SER A 426 -8.17 -27.60 14.23
C SER A 426 -8.90 -28.89 14.66
N ASN A 427 -8.79 -29.25 15.93
CA ASN A 427 -9.18 -30.56 16.47
C ASN A 427 -10.64 -30.62 16.94
N ASN A 428 -11.21 -29.47 17.32
CA ASN A 428 -12.51 -29.37 17.99
C ASN A 428 -13.53 -28.57 17.15
N PRO A 429 -14.84 -28.86 17.33
CA PRO A 429 -15.88 -28.36 16.45
C PRO A 429 -16.17 -26.86 16.66
N TRP A 430 -16.39 -26.42 17.90
CA TRP A 430 -16.51 -24.99 18.22
C TRP A 430 -15.13 -24.39 18.40
N SER A 431 -14.71 -23.50 17.50
CA SER A 431 -13.43 -22.81 17.59
C SER A 431 -13.48 -21.35 17.10
N THR A 432 -12.80 -20.48 17.84
CA THR A 432 -12.53 -19.09 17.47
C THR A 432 -11.09 -18.70 17.82
N GLY A 433 -10.56 -17.65 17.22
CA GLY A 433 -9.25 -17.09 17.59
C GLY A 433 -9.35 -16.14 18.78
N LEU A 434 -10.44 -15.36 18.83
CA LEU A 434 -10.80 -14.51 19.96
C LEU A 434 -12.23 -14.76 20.35
N TRP A 435 -12.47 -14.89 21.66
CA TRP A 435 -13.80 -14.93 22.26
C TRP A 435 -13.99 -13.75 23.20
N LEU A 436 -14.88 -12.84 22.83
CA LEU A 436 -15.16 -11.62 23.57
C LEU A 436 -16.64 -11.61 23.98
N SER A 437 -16.92 -11.53 25.27
CA SER A 437 -18.30 -11.59 25.78
C SER A 437 -18.53 -10.59 26.91
N ASN A 438 -19.59 -9.78 26.78
CA ASN A 438 -20.08 -8.84 27.79
C ASN A 438 -19.02 -7.81 28.24
N LEU A 439 -18.36 -7.17 27.28
CA LEU A 439 -17.35 -6.15 27.54
C LEU A 439 -17.95 -4.75 27.40
N ASN A 440 -17.97 -4.00 28.50
CA ASN A 440 -18.33 -2.60 28.48
C ASN A 440 -17.07 -1.75 28.27
N THR A 441 -16.91 -1.20 27.07
CA THR A 441 -15.75 -0.38 26.73
C THR A 441 -15.86 1.06 27.28
N GLY A 442 -17.06 1.51 27.64
CA GLY A 442 -17.30 2.89 28.09
C GLY A 442 -16.78 3.92 27.09
N ALA A 443 -15.94 4.86 27.56
CA ALA A 443 -15.27 5.85 26.72
C ALA A 443 -13.99 5.33 26.02
N PHE A 444 -13.55 4.13 26.37
CA PHE A 444 -12.32 3.52 25.85
C PHE A 444 -12.63 2.57 24.71
N SER A 445 -11.58 2.12 24.01
CA SER A 445 -11.67 1.23 22.85
C SER A 445 -10.97 -0.10 23.10
N LEU A 446 -11.63 -1.20 22.69
CA LEU A 446 -10.98 -2.50 22.50
C LEU A 446 -10.50 -2.56 21.05
N ILE A 447 -9.19 -2.55 20.85
CA ILE A 447 -8.55 -2.36 19.55
C ILE A 447 -7.86 -3.64 19.10
N LEU A 448 -8.29 -4.20 17.98
CA LEU A 448 -7.61 -5.26 17.24
C LEU A 448 -7.01 -4.64 15.99
N ASN A 449 -5.68 -4.53 15.93
CA ASN A 449 -5.01 -3.85 14.82
C ASN A 449 -3.86 -4.64 14.20
N GLY A 450 -3.81 -4.75 12.87
CA GLY A 450 -2.64 -5.32 12.20
C GLY A 450 -2.35 -6.78 12.55
N ASN A 451 -3.37 -7.59 12.84
CA ASN A 451 -3.23 -9.01 13.14
C ASN A 451 -3.60 -9.88 11.94
N LEU A 452 -3.02 -11.08 11.91
CA LEU A 452 -3.33 -12.16 10.98
C LEU A 452 -4.13 -13.23 11.72
N LEU A 453 -5.45 -13.26 11.57
CA LEU A 453 -6.31 -14.26 12.21
C LEU A 453 -6.67 -15.36 11.22
N LEU A 454 -6.22 -16.58 11.52
CA LEU A 454 -6.29 -17.74 10.64
C LEU A 454 -7.15 -18.83 11.28
N GLY A 455 -8.37 -18.95 10.77
CA GLY A 455 -9.21 -20.11 11.00
C GLY A 455 -8.57 -21.37 10.41
N SER A 456 -8.57 -22.45 11.17
CA SER A 456 -8.08 -23.76 10.70
C SER A 456 -8.83 -24.22 9.44
N THR A 457 -8.11 -24.52 8.37
CA THR A 457 -8.63 -25.05 7.10
C THR A 457 -8.60 -26.57 7.03
N ASP A 458 -7.63 -27.20 7.71
CA ASP A 458 -7.41 -28.64 7.72
C ASP A 458 -7.99 -29.24 9.01
N THR A 459 -9.31 -29.32 9.08
CA THR A 459 -10.00 -29.78 10.28
C THR A 459 -10.13 -31.29 10.33
N THR A 460 -9.87 -31.87 11.50
CA THR A 460 -10.15 -33.28 11.78
C THR A 460 -11.49 -33.50 12.48
N SER A 461 -12.16 -32.42 12.93
CA SER A 461 -13.48 -32.51 13.57
C SER A 461 -14.57 -32.87 12.56
N ALA A 462 -15.46 -33.81 12.93
CA ALA A 462 -16.60 -34.19 12.09
C ALA A 462 -17.59 -33.03 11.88
N TYR A 463 -18.34 -33.08 10.77
CA TYR A 463 -19.43 -32.15 10.50
C TYR A 463 -20.45 -32.13 11.64
N SER A 464 -21.01 -30.96 11.91
CA SER A 464 -22.15 -30.79 12.80
C SER A 464 -22.97 -29.57 12.41
N LEU A 465 -24.29 -29.74 12.37
CA LEU A 465 -25.24 -28.69 11.97
C LEU A 465 -25.19 -27.51 12.95
N PHE A 466 -25.26 -26.28 12.42
CA PHE A 466 -25.24 -25.00 13.15
C PHE A 466 -23.95 -24.67 13.92
N ILE A 467 -22.94 -25.53 13.90
CA ILE A 467 -21.66 -25.22 14.54
C ILE A 467 -20.90 -24.21 13.69
N VAL A 468 -20.53 -23.09 14.33
CA VAL A 468 -19.76 -22.01 13.72
C VAL A 468 -18.29 -22.15 14.09
N ARG A 469 -17.43 -22.06 13.08
CA ARG A 469 -16.00 -21.85 13.24
C ARG A 469 -15.65 -20.46 12.75
N SER A 470 -15.13 -19.62 13.64
CA SER A 470 -14.84 -18.23 13.31
C SER A 470 -13.41 -17.81 13.62
N ALA A 471 -12.99 -16.64 13.13
CA ALA A 471 -11.73 -16.05 13.58
C ALA A 471 -11.97 -15.18 14.83
N ILE A 472 -13.09 -14.46 14.84
CA ILE A 472 -13.50 -13.58 15.93
C ILE A 472 -14.93 -13.93 16.34
N TYR A 473 -15.16 -14.03 17.64
CA TYR A 473 -16.47 -14.06 18.27
C TYR A 473 -16.57 -12.84 19.20
N ALA A 474 -17.58 -12.00 18.99
CA ALA A 474 -17.87 -10.85 19.85
C ALA A 474 -19.36 -10.76 20.16
N SER A 475 -19.71 -10.82 21.45
CA SER A 475 -21.09 -10.78 21.93
C SER A 475 -21.22 -9.70 23.00
N ASN A 476 -22.14 -8.74 22.81
CA ASN A 476 -22.37 -7.63 23.74
C ASN A 476 -21.06 -6.89 24.11
N VAL A 477 -20.28 -6.52 23.10
CA VAL A 477 -19.05 -5.72 23.24
C VAL A 477 -19.32 -4.30 22.74
N GLY A 478 -19.13 -3.27 23.56
CA GLY A 478 -19.33 -1.91 23.10
C GLY A 478 -19.25 -0.83 24.18
N PRO A 479 -19.35 0.46 23.78
CA PRO A 479 -19.71 0.93 22.44
C PRO A 479 -18.55 1.01 21.42
N ASN A 480 -17.29 0.83 21.83
CA ASN A 480 -16.12 1.08 20.98
C ASN A 480 -15.28 -0.19 20.73
N PHE A 481 -15.87 -1.17 20.05
CA PHE A 481 -15.11 -2.29 19.49
C PHE A 481 -14.44 -1.88 18.17
N VAL A 482 -13.11 -1.86 18.11
CA VAL A 482 -12.36 -1.36 16.94
C VAL A 482 -11.55 -2.50 16.32
N VAL A 483 -11.92 -2.92 15.12
CA VAL A 483 -11.20 -3.95 14.34
C VAL A 483 -10.67 -3.29 13.09
N SER A 484 -9.35 -3.09 13.01
CA SER A 484 -8.76 -2.36 11.87
C SER A 484 -7.44 -2.90 11.33
N GLY A 485 -7.29 -2.97 10.01
CA GLY A 485 -6.03 -3.38 9.38
C GLY A 485 -5.68 -4.85 9.57
N ASN A 486 -6.66 -5.72 9.86
CA ASN A 486 -6.44 -7.14 10.08
C ASN A 486 -6.71 -7.94 8.80
N TYR A 487 -6.05 -9.09 8.67
CA TYR A 487 -6.49 -10.16 7.78
C TYR A 487 -7.22 -11.21 8.62
N ILE A 488 -8.45 -11.53 8.24
CA ILE A 488 -9.38 -12.34 9.02
C ILE A 488 -9.90 -13.47 8.13
N LEU A 489 -9.57 -14.71 8.48
CA LEU A 489 -10.04 -15.90 7.78
C LEU A 489 -10.82 -16.80 8.76
N GLY A 490 -12.09 -17.08 8.46
CA GLY A 490 -12.91 -18.00 9.24
C GLY A 490 -12.42 -19.45 9.15
N GLY A 491 -12.76 -20.27 10.15
CA GLY A 491 -12.35 -21.67 10.20
C GLY A 491 -13.22 -22.54 9.30
N SER A 492 -12.61 -23.39 8.48
CA SER A 492 -13.34 -24.23 7.53
C SER A 492 -13.83 -25.54 8.18
N GLY A 493 -14.65 -26.31 7.46
CA GLY A 493 -14.91 -27.72 7.80
C GLY A 493 -16.13 -28.02 8.67
N SER A 494 -17.02 -27.04 8.92
CA SER A 494 -18.27 -27.24 9.67
C SER A 494 -19.49 -26.76 8.87
N SER A 495 -20.66 -26.67 9.51
CA SER A 495 -21.87 -26.07 8.96
C SER A 495 -21.67 -24.59 8.62
N LEU A 496 -21.12 -23.80 9.54
CA LEU A 496 -20.92 -22.37 9.35
C LEU A 496 -19.45 -22.00 9.49
N SER A 497 -18.96 -21.24 8.52
CA SER A 497 -17.58 -20.75 8.44
C SER A 497 -17.65 -19.23 8.36
N ALA A 498 -17.23 -18.52 9.42
CA ALA A 498 -17.40 -17.07 9.52
C ALA A 498 -16.08 -16.35 9.80
N GLY A 499 -15.74 -15.28 9.07
CA GLY A 499 -14.60 -14.44 9.45
C GLY A 499 -14.81 -13.85 10.84
N MET A 500 -15.95 -13.19 11.03
CA MET A 500 -16.36 -12.62 12.32
C MET A 500 -17.80 -13.01 12.63
N ARG A 501 -18.04 -13.39 13.88
CA ARG A 501 -19.38 -13.62 14.44
C ARG A 501 -19.68 -12.54 15.48
N ILE A 502 -20.70 -11.73 15.22
CA ILE A 502 -21.06 -10.54 15.99
C ILE A 502 -22.46 -10.73 16.56
N LEU A 503 -22.62 -10.63 17.87
CA LEU A 503 -23.88 -10.94 18.54
C LEU A 503 -24.26 -9.89 19.59
N GLU A 504 -25.52 -9.99 20.00
CA GLU A 504 -26.10 -9.35 21.18
C GLU A 504 -25.78 -7.86 21.28
N GLY A 505 -25.99 -7.12 20.19
CA GLY A 505 -25.85 -5.67 20.19
C GLY A 505 -24.42 -5.14 20.27
N THR A 506 -23.42 -5.92 19.87
CA THR A 506 -22.02 -5.48 19.76
C THR A 506 -21.88 -4.25 18.85
N GLN A 507 -21.18 -3.21 19.32
CA GLN A 507 -21.08 -1.90 18.67
C GLN A 507 -19.63 -1.47 18.47
N GLY A 508 -19.38 -0.75 17.38
CA GLY A 508 -18.07 -0.20 17.08
C GLY A 508 -17.80 -0.01 15.60
N VAL A 509 -16.53 -0.18 15.22
CA VAL A 509 -16.00 0.06 13.88
C VAL A 509 -15.20 -1.14 13.40
N ILE A 510 -15.53 -1.63 12.21
CA ILE A 510 -14.76 -2.62 11.47
C ILE A 510 -14.26 -1.90 10.22
N SER A 511 -12.96 -1.61 10.14
CA SER A 511 -12.43 -0.83 9.03
C SER A 511 -11.09 -1.29 8.47
N ASN A 512 -10.88 -1.17 7.17
CA ASN A 512 -9.59 -1.44 6.53
C ASN A 512 -9.11 -2.90 6.73
N ASN A 513 -10.04 -3.86 6.86
CA ASN A 513 -9.70 -5.28 7.02
C ASN A 513 -9.87 -6.03 5.70
N PHE A 514 -9.15 -7.15 5.57
CA PHE A 514 -9.43 -8.20 4.61
C PHE A 514 -10.16 -9.32 5.34
N ILE A 515 -11.40 -9.61 4.95
CA ILE A 515 -12.28 -10.53 5.68
C ILE A 515 -12.73 -11.66 4.76
N SER A 516 -12.51 -12.90 5.19
CA SER A 516 -12.95 -14.11 4.49
C SER A 516 -13.63 -15.06 5.44
N GLY A 517 -14.68 -15.73 4.95
CA GLY A 517 -15.43 -16.70 5.73
C GLY A 517 -14.76 -18.06 5.85
N GLY A 518 -13.90 -18.44 4.91
CA GLY A 518 -13.43 -19.83 4.76
C GLY A 518 -14.45 -20.69 4.00
N SER A 519 -14.48 -22.00 4.27
CA SER A 519 -15.36 -22.94 3.58
C SER A 519 -16.15 -23.86 4.53
N HIS A 520 -17.42 -24.08 4.23
CA HIS A 520 -18.28 -25.05 4.91
C HIS A 520 -18.28 -26.40 4.18
N LEU A 521 -18.70 -27.49 4.84
CA LEU A 521 -18.74 -28.84 4.23
C LEU A 521 -19.94 -29.09 3.30
N ASN A 522 -20.88 -28.15 3.22
CA ASN A 522 -22.02 -28.16 2.30
C ASN A 522 -22.87 -29.44 2.39
N VAL A 523 -23.27 -29.80 3.60
CA VAL A 523 -24.13 -30.97 3.87
C VAL A 523 -25.60 -30.57 3.85
N ASN A 524 -25.94 -29.37 4.33
CA ASN A 524 -27.30 -28.85 4.41
C ASN A 524 -27.40 -27.48 3.71
N ASP A 525 -27.76 -27.48 2.42
CA ASP A 525 -27.88 -26.23 1.66
C ASP A 525 -28.95 -25.29 2.26
N GLY A 526 -28.62 -23.99 2.32
CA GLY A 526 -29.47 -22.97 2.93
C GLY A 526 -29.38 -22.89 4.46
N LEU A 527 -28.65 -23.81 5.11
CA LEU A 527 -28.27 -23.72 6.53
C LEU A 527 -26.75 -23.61 6.69
N ASP A 528 -26.00 -24.29 5.84
CA ASP A 528 -24.55 -24.19 5.80
C ASP A 528 -24.12 -22.97 4.97
N PHE A 529 -23.20 -22.16 5.48
CA PHE A 529 -22.78 -20.91 4.85
C PHE A 529 -21.30 -20.58 5.09
N SER A 530 -20.68 -20.00 4.07
CA SER A 530 -19.42 -19.26 4.19
C SER A 530 -19.69 -17.76 4.26
N LEU A 531 -19.29 -17.11 5.35
CA LEU A 531 -19.68 -15.75 5.71
C LEU A 531 -18.46 -14.88 6.03
N GLY A 532 -18.35 -13.69 5.45
CA GLY A 532 -17.36 -12.71 5.93
C GLY A 532 -17.69 -12.28 7.36
N ILE A 533 -18.88 -11.71 7.56
CA ILE A 533 -19.44 -11.38 8.86
C ILE A 533 -20.82 -12.04 9.02
N MET A 534 -21.01 -12.69 10.16
CA MET A 534 -22.30 -13.19 10.64
C MET A 534 -22.75 -12.36 11.83
N ILE A 535 -23.87 -11.64 11.70
CA ILE A 535 -24.55 -10.95 12.79
C ILE A 535 -25.81 -11.72 13.15
N ASN A 536 -25.95 -12.07 14.43
CA ASN A 536 -27.15 -12.74 14.94
C ASN A 536 -27.46 -12.25 16.36
N ASN A 537 -28.64 -11.67 16.57
CA ASN A 537 -29.07 -11.18 17.88
C ASN A 537 -30.28 -11.99 18.38
N SER A 538 -30.24 -12.51 19.61
CA SER A 538 -31.36 -13.28 20.18
C SER A 538 -32.68 -12.49 20.26
N ILE A 539 -32.58 -11.16 20.30
CA ILE A 539 -33.69 -10.21 20.22
C ILE A 539 -33.31 -9.16 19.19
N GLU A 540 -34.27 -8.72 18.37
CA GLU A 540 -34.02 -7.65 17.41
C GLU A 540 -33.40 -6.42 18.08
N ASN A 541 -32.27 -5.97 17.52
CA ASN A 541 -31.57 -4.81 18.02
C ASN A 541 -31.77 -3.58 17.12
N THR A 542 -32.31 -2.50 17.70
CA THR A 542 -32.57 -1.23 16.99
C THR A 542 -31.50 -0.15 17.27
N THR A 543 -30.63 -0.37 18.24
CA THR A 543 -29.61 0.60 18.68
C THR A 543 -28.16 0.19 18.37
N GLN A 544 -27.96 -1.03 17.85
CA GLN A 544 -26.66 -1.58 17.53
C GLN A 544 -25.93 -0.72 16.49
N ALA A 545 -24.94 0.05 16.95
CA ALA A 545 -24.15 0.94 16.11
C ALA A 545 -22.89 0.22 15.61
N LEU A 546 -22.95 -0.35 14.40
CA LEU A 546 -21.82 -1.02 13.76
C LEU A 546 -21.49 -0.37 12.41
N ARG A 547 -20.28 0.17 12.29
CA ARG A 547 -19.80 0.85 11.08
C ARG A 547 -18.79 -0.04 10.38
N ILE A 548 -19.07 -0.39 9.13
CA ILE A 548 -18.26 -1.26 8.29
C ILE A 548 -17.71 -0.40 7.14
N VAL A 549 -16.44 -0.03 7.20
CA VAL A 549 -15.85 1.01 6.33
C VAL A 549 -14.55 0.54 5.67
N ASN A 550 -14.40 0.74 4.36
CA ASN A 550 -13.15 0.42 3.63
C ASN A 550 -12.64 -1.02 3.82
N ASN A 551 -13.52 -2.02 4.01
CA ASN A 551 -13.09 -3.40 4.09
C ASN A 551 -13.14 -4.07 2.72
N ILE A 552 -12.28 -5.06 2.52
CA ILE A 552 -12.38 -6.00 1.42
C ILE A 552 -12.95 -7.31 1.97
N PHE A 553 -14.16 -7.64 1.55
CA PHE A 553 -14.76 -8.93 1.81
C PHE A 553 -14.42 -9.86 0.66
N ASN A 554 -13.73 -10.93 1.00
CA ASN A 554 -13.48 -12.05 0.15
C ASN A 554 -14.04 -13.31 0.79
N SER A 555 -15.35 -13.34 0.96
CA SER A 555 -16.01 -14.31 1.84
C SER A 555 -15.85 -15.75 1.39
N HIS A 556 -15.51 -15.95 0.10
CA HIS A 556 -15.01 -17.20 -0.47
C HIS A 556 -14.36 -16.95 -1.86
N HIS A 557 -13.04 -17.23 -2.05
CA HIS A 557 -12.20 -17.26 -3.31
C HIS A 557 -11.45 -15.96 -3.74
N ILE A 558 -10.11 -15.85 -3.97
CA ILE A 558 -9.38 -16.10 -5.25
C ILE A 558 -7.87 -16.48 -5.08
N THR A 559 -7.42 -17.02 -3.93
CA THR A 559 -5.97 -17.36 -3.79
C THR A 559 -5.65 -18.73 -3.17
N SER A 560 -6.65 -19.58 -2.93
CA SER A 560 -6.41 -20.95 -2.45
C SER A 560 -5.94 -21.87 -3.57
N ALA A 561 -4.87 -22.64 -3.33
CA ALA A 561 -4.40 -23.70 -4.21
C ALA A 561 -5.31 -24.94 -4.21
N VAL A 562 -6.24 -25.06 -3.24
CA VAL A 562 -7.19 -26.17 -3.14
C VAL A 562 -8.61 -25.65 -3.34
N PRO A 563 -9.36 -26.13 -4.35
CA PRO A 563 -10.78 -25.81 -4.51
C PRO A 563 -11.57 -26.44 -3.35
N VAL A 564 -12.33 -25.65 -2.61
CA VAL A 564 -13.30 -26.17 -1.62
C VAL A 564 -14.70 -25.71 -2.05
N THR A 565 -15.65 -26.63 -2.11
CA THR A 565 -16.99 -26.40 -2.65
C THR A 565 -17.90 -25.69 -1.63
N ALA A 566 -18.34 -24.48 -1.93
CA ALA A 566 -19.41 -23.79 -1.19
C ALA A 566 -20.70 -23.77 -2.02
N ALA A 567 -21.85 -24.16 -1.45
CA ALA A 567 -23.14 -23.93 -2.11
C ALA A 567 -23.71 -22.55 -1.77
N SER A 568 -23.64 -22.15 -0.51
CA SER A 568 -24.20 -20.89 -0.04
C SER A 568 -23.11 -20.01 0.58
N SER A 569 -22.97 -18.78 0.08
CA SER A 569 -22.02 -17.80 0.60
C SER A 569 -22.64 -16.41 0.67
N ALA A 570 -22.22 -15.63 1.68
CA ALA A 570 -22.56 -14.22 1.74
C ALA A 570 -21.38 -13.41 2.30
N ALA A 571 -21.28 -12.12 1.93
CA ALA A 571 -20.29 -11.27 2.57
C ALA A 571 -20.68 -10.87 3.97
N VAL A 572 -21.91 -10.40 4.12
CA VAL A 572 -22.50 -10.12 5.42
C VAL A 572 -23.88 -10.76 5.48
N GLN A 573 -24.11 -11.54 6.53
CA GLN A 573 -25.44 -11.96 6.93
C GLN A 573 -25.78 -11.26 8.24
N ALA A 574 -26.87 -10.50 8.25
CA ALA A 574 -27.31 -9.71 9.38
C ALA A 574 -28.75 -10.07 9.77
N LEU A 575 -28.90 -10.85 10.82
CA LEU A 575 -30.19 -11.32 11.30
C LEU A 575 -30.59 -10.59 12.58
N TRP A 576 -31.84 -10.16 12.65
CA TRP A 576 -32.45 -9.51 13.82
C TRP A 576 -31.74 -8.20 14.21
N ILE A 577 -31.55 -7.32 13.22
CA ILE A 577 -31.05 -5.95 13.42
C ILE A 577 -31.85 -4.97 12.58
N ASN A 578 -32.31 -3.87 13.16
CA ASN A 578 -32.94 -2.76 12.42
C ASN A 578 -32.48 -1.43 13.02
N SER A 579 -31.22 -1.07 12.75
CA SER A 579 -30.61 0.13 13.30
C SER A 579 -30.17 1.10 12.20
N PRO A 580 -30.48 2.41 12.32
CA PRO A 580 -29.96 3.41 11.40
C PRO A 580 -28.43 3.57 11.51
N ASN A 581 -27.82 3.06 12.58
CA ASN A 581 -26.39 3.12 12.83
C ASN A 581 -25.64 1.87 12.34
N PHE A 582 -26.31 0.97 11.62
CA PHE A 582 -25.68 -0.10 10.86
C PHE A 582 -25.34 0.42 9.45
N ILE A 583 -24.06 0.69 9.21
CA ILE A 583 -23.62 1.50 8.06
C ILE A 583 -22.49 0.80 7.31
N PHE A 584 -22.59 0.80 5.98
CA PHE A 584 -21.57 0.31 5.05
C PHE A 584 -21.06 1.45 4.17
N ILE A 585 -19.76 1.77 4.25
CA ILE A 585 -19.15 2.84 3.44
C ILE A 585 -17.91 2.32 2.73
N ASN A 586 -17.82 2.54 1.43
CA ASN A 586 -16.60 2.30 0.64
C ASN A 586 -16.04 0.86 0.77
N ASN A 587 -16.86 -0.18 0.95
CA ASN A 587 -16.34 -1.55 1.00
C ASN A 587 -16.27 -2.14 -0.41
N THR A 588 -15.33 -3.07 -0.63
CA THR A 588 -15.38 -3.98 -1.76
C THR A 588 -15.89 -5.32 -1.27
N ILE A 589 -17.11 -5.68 -1.67
CA ILE A 589 -17.90 -6.75 -1.09
C ILE A 589 -18.06 -7.85 -2.12
N TYR A 590 -17.30 -8.94 -2.01
CA TYR A 590 -17.57 -10.16 -2.75
C TYR A 590 -18.38 -11.15 -1.91
N GLY A 591 -19.58 -11.48 -2.38
CA GLY A 591 -20.50 -12.43 -1.75
C GLY A 591 -20.01 -13.88 -1.73
N GLY A 592 -18.91 -14.17 -2.43
CA GLY A 592 -18.28 -15.48 -2.49
C GLY A 592 -18.76 -16.35 -3.66
N SER A 593 -18.00 -17.41 -3.96
CA SER A 593 -18.26 -18.31 -5.10
C SER A 593 -19.34 -19.39 -4.85
N GLY A 594 -20.28 -19.16 -3.94
CA GLY A 594 -21.40 -20.09 -3.70
C GLY A 594 -22.13 -20.45 -5.00
N THR A 595 -22.40 -21.74 -5.23
CA THR A 595 -23.05 -22.24 -6.46
C THR A 595 -24.58 -22.19 -6.42
N ASN A 596 -25.18 -22.28 -5.24
CA ASN A 596 -26.63 -22.13 -5.06
C ASN A 596 -26.98 -20.70 -4.67
N ARG A 597 -26.28 -20.11 -3.70
CA ARG A 597 -26.52 -18.75 -3.21
C ARG A 597 -25.22 -17.97 -3.13
N SER A 598 -25.23 -16.76 -3.68
CA SER A 598 -24.17 -15.78 -3.51
C SER A 598 -24.79 -14.43 -3.19
N TYR A 599 -24.61 -13.97 -1.95
CA TYR A 599 -25.18 -12.69 -1.49
C TYR A 599 -24.10 -11.69 -1.14
N GLY A 600 -24.25 -10.44 -1.56
CA GLY A 600 -23.40 -9.36 -1.04
C GLY A 600 -23.75 -9.13 0.44
N ILE A 601 -24.87 -8.48 0.68
CA ILE A 601 -25.43 -8.26 2.02
C ILE A 601 -26.78 -8.94 2.08
N HIS A 602 -26.96 -9.82 3.07
CA HIS A 602 -28.22 -10.49 3.39
C HIS A 602 -28.68 -9.98 4.76
N HIS A 603 -29.77 -9.21 4.82
CA HIS A 603 -30.19 -8.49 6.03
C HIS A 603 -31.68 -8.71 6.30
N GLN A 604 -31.97 -9.33 7.45
CA GLN A 604 -33.33 -9.59 7.92
C GLN A 604 -33.58 -8.98 9.29
N ALA A 605 -34.83 -8.58 9.52
CA ALA A 605 -35.33 -8.09 10.81
C ALA A 605 -36.78 -8.55 11.04
N ILE A 606 -37.28 -8.37 12.27
CA ILE A 606 -38.69 -8.60 12.61
C ILE A 606 -39.51 -7.34 12.33
N SER A 607 -39.00 -6.16 12.71
CA SER A 607 -39.67 -4.89 12.47
C SER A 607 -39.50 -4.45 11.03
N ASN A 608 -40.60 -3.92 10.49
CA ASN A 608 -40.71 -3.42 9.13
C ASN A 608 -41.20 -1.97 9.14
N PRO A 609 -40.70 -1.10 8.23
CA PRO A 609 -39.62 -1.36 7.27
C PRO A 609 -38.21 -1.30 7.91
N ILE A 610 -37.21 -1.91 7.26
CA ILE A 610 -35.80 -1.85 7.68
C ILE A 610 -35.15 -0.55 7.19
N SER A 611 -34.35 0.08 8.05
CA SER A 611 -33.50 1.22 7.68
C SER A 611 -32.09 0.78 7.32
N VAL A 612 -31.60 1.17 6.14
CA VAL A 612 -30.33 0.70 5.57
C VAL A 612 -29.45 1.88 5.14
N ASN A 613 -28.15 1.83 5.44
CA ASN A 613 -27.17 2.80 4.94
C ASN A 613 -26.02 2.07 4.23
N VAL A 614 -26.04 2.05 2.90
CA VAL A 614 -25.07 1.37 2.03
C VAL A 614 -24.60 2.37 0.99
N ILE A 615 -23.38 2.89 1.16
CA ILE A 615 -22.85 4.03 0.41
C ILE A 615 -21.50 3.68 -0.22
N ASN A 616 -21.34 3.95 -1.53
CA ASN A 616 -20.07 3.83 -2.26
C ASN A 616 -19.42 2.43 -2.26
N ASN A 617 -20.19 1.35 -2.12
CA ASN A 617 -19.64 -0.01 -2.09
C ASN A 617 -19.55 -0.60 -3.51
N GLN A 618 -18.47 -1.34 -3.78
CA GLN A 618 -18.39 -2.27 -4.92
C GLN A 618 -18.97 -3.59 -4.46
N ILE A 619 -20.17 -3.97 -4.92
CA ILE A 619 -20.86 -5.18 -4.47
C ILE A 619 -20.91 -6.19 -5.60
N ILE A 620 -20.24 -7.32 -5.39
CA ILE A 620 -19.96 -8.34 -6.37
C ILE A 620 -20.50 -9.66 -5.85
N THR A 621 -21.12 -10.46 -6.71
CA THR A 621 -21.60 -11.80 -6.39
C THR A 621 -21.19 -12.78 -7.49
N ASN A 622 -21.42 -14.08 -7.27
CA ASN A 622 -21.16 -15.11 -8.26
C ASN A 622 -22.28 -15.14 -9.32
N PRO A 623 -22.03 -14.72 -10.56
CA PRO A 623 -23.07 -14.75 -11.61
C PRO A 623 -23.47 -16.16 -12.02
N GLY A 624 -22.66 -17.18 -11.69
CA GLY A 624 -22.99 -18.59 -11.92
C GLY A 624 -23.87 -19.21 -10.84
N ALA A 625 -24.23 -18.48 -9.78
CA ALA A 625 -25.07 -19.01 -8.71
C ALA A 625 -26.55 -19.07 -9.12
N THR A 626 -27.28 -20.09 -8.62
CA THR A 626 -28.75 -20.19 -8.84
C THR A 626 -29.50 -18.96 -8.31
N THR A 627 -29.09 -18.45 -7.15
CA THR A 627 -29.58 -17.18 -6.59
C THR A 627 -28.38 -16.27 -6.34
N SER A 628 -28.29 -15.17 -7.10
CA SER A 628 -27.22 -14.19 -6.99
C SER A 628 -27.79 -12.79 -6.73
N THR A 629 -27.73 -12.34 -5.48
CA THR A 629 -28.38 -11.07 -5.05
C THR A 629 -27.38 -10.16 -4.36
N CYS A 630 -27.18 -8.95 -4.87
CA CYS A 630 -26.20 -8.04 -4.26
C CYS A 630 -26.66 -7.54 -2.88
N LEU A 631 -27.92 -7.09 -2.75
CA LEU A 631 -28.57 -6.77 -1.48
C LEU A 631 -29.86 -7.58 -1.32
N ASN A 632 -29.90 -8.52 -0.39
CA ASN A 632 -31.06 -9.34 -0.10
C ASN A 632 -31.68 -8.95 1.24
N PHE A 633 -32.93 -8.47 1.22
CA PHE A 633 -33.71 -8.13 2.43
C PHE A 633 -34.89 -9.09 2.67
N ASP A 634 -34.97 -10.18 1.91
CA ASP A 634 -35.99 -11.23 1.98
C ASP A 634 -37.41 -10.68 2.13
N VAL A 635 -38.06 -10.89 3.28
CA VAL A 635 -39.45 -10.50 3.54
C VAL A 635 -39.60 -9.05 4.01
N ASN A 636 -38.49 -8.34 4.22
CA ASN A 636 -38.51 -7.01 4.81
C ASN A 636 -38.56 -5.92 3.74
N PRO A 637 -39.56 -5.02 3.74
CA PRO A 637 -39.53 -3.81 2.94
C PRO A 637 -38.50 -2.81 3.46
N ILE A 638 -37.90 -2.03 2.56
CA ILE A 638 -36.94 -0.99 2.90
C ILE A 638 -37.64 0.34 3.21
N SER A 639 -37.16 1.04 4.23
CA SER A 639 -37.66 2.35 4.66
C SER A 639 -37.26 3.43 3.66
N ALA A 640 -38.15 4.40 3.40
CA ALA A 640 -37.85 5.58 2.59
C ALA A 640 -36.72 6.45 3.17
N ALA A 641 -36.41 6.31 4.48
CA ALA A 641 -35.30 6.99 5.14
C ALA A 641 -33.94 6.31 4.88
N SER A 642 -33.91 5.16 4.22
CA SER A 642 -32.68 4.44 3.88
C SER A 642 -31.84 5.19 2.85
N ASN A 643 -30.54 4.99 2.88
CA ASN A 643 -29.58 5.54 1.93
C ASN A 643 -28.84 4.42 1.19
N ILE A 644 -29.20 4.22 -0.08
CA ILE A 644 -28.54 3.26 -0.98
C ILE A 644 -28.05 4.03 -2.21
N ALA A 645 -26.85 4.61 -2.13
CA ALA A 645 -26.33 5.52 -3.15
C ALA A 645 -24.82 5.37 -3.40
N GLY A 646 -24.39 5.68 -4.61
CA GLY A 646 -22.98 5.59 -5.04
C GLY A 646 -22.45 4.16 -5.16
N ASN A 647 -23.29 3.13 -4.99
CA ASN A 647 -22.84 1.75 -5.06
C ASN A 647 -22.78 1.26 -6.51
N ASN A 648 -21.96 0.25 -6.75
CA ASN A 648 -21.88 -0.44 -8.03
C ASN A 648 -22.19 -1.94 -7.81
N PHE A 649 -23.19 -2.45 -8.53
CA PHE A 649 -23.72 -3.80 -8.38
C PHE A 649 -23.29 -4.68 -9.55
N VAL A 650 -22.56 -5.77 -9.29
CA VAL A 650 -21.92 -6.57 -10.35
C VAL A 650 -22.09 -8.06 -10.08
N GLY A 651 -22.36 -8.82 -11.15
CA GLY A 651 -22.45 -10.29 -11.07
C GLY A 651 -23.69 -10.82 -10.35
N CYS A 652 -24.62 -9.95 -9.92
CA CYS A 652 -25.91 -10.35 -9.35
C CYS A 652 -27.00 -10.41 -10.44
N SER A 653 -27.82 -11.45 -10.40
CA SER A 653 -29.05 -11.53 -11.19
C SER A 653 -30.08 -10.51 -10.69
N THR A 654 -30.01 -10.18 -9.40
CA THR A 654 -30.90 -9.23 -8.74
C THR A 654 -30.05 -8.23 -7.92
N PRO A 655 -29.92 -6.96 -8.35
CA PRO A 655 -29.18 -5.97 -7.56
C PRO A 655 -29.73 -5.81 -6.15
N VAL A 656 -31.05 -5.66 -6.01
CA VAL A 656 -31.70 -5.61 -4.70
C VAL A 656 -32.99 -6.42 -4.70
N ASP A 657 -33.20 -7.25 -3.68
CA ASP A 657 -34.48 -7.89 -3.38
C ASP A 657 -35.03 -7.32 -2.05
N SER A 658 -36.26 -6.82 -2.07
CA SER A 658 -36.94 -6.27 -0.90
C SER A 658 -38.39 -6.75 -0.87
N ASN A 659 -38.75 -7.53 0.15
CA ASN A 659 -40.08 -8.13 0.31
C ASN A 659 -40.52 -8.95 -0.93
N GLY A 660 -39.61 -9.78 -1.45
CA GLY A 660 -39.82 -10.60 -2.65
C GLY A 660 -39.97 -9.79 -3.95
N THR A 661 -39.69 -8.48 -3.91
CA THR A 661 -39.73 -7.60 -5.07
C THR A 661 -38.31 -7.28 -5.50
N ALA A 662 -37.96 -7.63 -6.73
CA ALA A 662 -36.65 -7.32 -7.31
C ALA A 662 -36.58 -5.86 -7.78
N PHE A 663 -35.45 -5.19 -7.53
CA PHE A 663 -35.12 -3.85 -8.00
C PHE A 663 -33.80 -3.85 -8.77
N LYS A 664 -33.75 -3.05 -9.84
CA LYS A 664 -32.60 -2.95 -10.76
C LYS A 664 -32.43 -1.53 -11.30
N LEU A 665 -31.37 -1.31 -12.06
CA LEU A 665 -31.19 -0.09 -12.85
C LEU A 665 -31.85 -0.30 -14.23
N CYS A 666 -32.82 0.54 -14.58
CA CYS A 666 -33.65 0.36 -15.78
C CYS A 666 -33.32 1.29 -16.95
N GLY A 667 -32.26 2.11 -16.86
CA GLY A 667 -31.94 3.13 -17.86
C GLY A 667 -30.47 3.51 -17.82
N ALA A 668 -30.13 4.65 -18.44
CA ALA A 668 -28.77 5.18 -18.43
C ALA A 668 -28.26 5.37 -17.00
N GLU A 669 -27.06 4.89 -16.74
CA GLU A 669 -26.41 4.97 -15.43
C GLU A 669 -25.59 6.26 -15.31
N PRO A 670 -25.50 6.87 -14.12
CA PRO A 670 -26.03 6.38 -12.85
C PRO A 670 -27.56 6.54 -12.71
N SER A 671 -28.23 5.54 -12.14
CA SER A 671 -29.70 5.52 -12.03
C SER A 671 -30.18 5.10 -10.64
N ALA A 672 -31.43 5.45 -10.32
CA ALA A 672 -32.07 4.97 -9.10
C ALA A 672 -32.42 3.49 -9.24
N LEU A 673 -32.50 2.78 -8.11
CA LEU A 673 -33.00 1.41 -8.08
C LEU A 673 -34.52 1.45 -8.24
N LEU A 674 -35.03 0.89 -9.34
CA LEU A 674 -36.44 0.87 -9.69
C LEU A 674 -36.96 -0.56 -9.68
N ASN A 675 -38.26 -0.73 -9.43
CA ASN A 675 -38.93 -2.02 -9.53
C ASN A 675 -38.59 -2.71 -10.87
N SER A 676 -38.16 -3.98 -10.83
CA SER A 676 -37.60 -4.66 -11.98
C SER A 676 -38.60 -4.99 -13.09
N PHE A 677 -39.90 -5.03 -12.75
CA PHE A 677 -40.97 -5.32 -13.70
C PHE A 677 -41.45 -4.05 -14.41
N THR A 678 -41.76 -2.99 -13.66
CA THR A 678 -42.34 -1.77 -14.23
C THR A 678 -41.32 -0.69 -14.56
N CYS A 679 -40.16 -0.68 -13.88
CA CYS A 679 -39.13 0.35 -14.03
C CYS A 679 -39.62 1.78 -13.76
N PHE A 680 -40.64 1.96 -12.90
CA PHE A 680 -41.16 3.28 -12.53
C PHE A 680 -41.04 3.60 -11.03
N ALA A 681 -41.34 2.64 -10.16
CA ALA A 681 -41.35 2.87 -8.72
C ALA A 681 -39.93 2.76 -8.14
N PRO A 682 -39.37 3.82 -7.53
CA PRO A 682 -38.07 3.75 -6.86
C PRO A 682 -38.16 2.94 -5.57
N LEU A 683 -37.05 2.27 -5.22
CA LEU A 683 -36.90 1.53 -3.96
C LEU A 683 -36.99 2.45 -2.73
N THR A 684 -36.30 3.59 -2.78
CA THR A 684 -36.26 4.60 -1.71
C THR A 684 -36.75 5.95 -2.25
N ASN A 685 -35.91 6.62 -3.04
CA ASN A 685 -36.23 7.86 -3.74
C ASN A 685 -35.43 7.96 -5.05
N ALA A 686 -35.79 8.92 -5.90
CA ALA A 686 -35.20 9.04 -7.24
C ALA A 686 -33.81 9.72 -7.28
N THR A 687 -33.36 10.33 -6.18
CA THR A 687 -32.08 11.08 -6.12
C THR A 687 -30.90 10.19 -5.75
N GLN A 688 -31.16 9.05 -5.08
CA GLN A 688 -30.14 8.05 -4.77
C GLN A 688 -29.78 7.26 -6.03
N LYS A 689 -28.60 7.55 -6.60
CA LYS A 689 -28.13 6.93 -7.84
C LYS A 689 -27.06 5.88 -7.58
N ASN A 690 -27.04 4.83 -8.40
CA ASN A 690 -26.11 3.70 -8.34
C ASN A 690 -25.66 3.30 -9.75
N PHE A 691 -24.77 2.30 -9.84
CA PHE A 691 -24.14 1.78 -11.04
C PHE A 691 -24.24 0.25 -11.10
N SER A 692 -24.00 -0.32 -12.29
CA SER A 692 -23.91 -1.76 -12.56
C SER A 692 -22.92 -2.02 -13.70
N HIS A 693 -21.71 -1.48 -13.57
CA HIS A 693 -20.62 -1.66 -14.53
C HIS A 693 -19.54 -2.59 -13.96
N ASN A 694 -19.07 -3.56 -14.75
CA ASN A 694 -18.04 -4.49 -14.30
C ASN A 694 -16.67 -3.79 -14.09
N PRO A 695 -16.16 -3.67 -12.86
CA PRO A 695 -14.79 -3.21 -12.62
C PRO A 695 -13.81 -4.31 -13.04
N VAL A 696 -12.76 -3.95 -13.77
CA VAL A 696 -11.72 -4.91 -14.14
C VAL A 696 -10.70 -4.99 -13.01
N PHE A 697 -10.55 -6.14 -12.40
CA PHE A 697 -9.55 -6.35 -11.34
C PHE A 697 -8.27 -6.94 -11.93
N ASP A 698 -7.12 -6.54 -11.38
CA ASP A 698 -5.85 -7.19 -11.65
C ASP A 698 -5.87 -8.62 -11.10
N ASN A 699 -5.07 -9.52 -11.71
CA ASN A 699 -4.92 -10.88 -11.20
C ASN A 699 -4.35 -10.84 -9.76
N PRO A 700 -5.00 -11.49 -8.79
CA PRO A 700 -4.55 -11.44 -7.41
C PRO A 700 -3.25 -12.23 -7.24
N THR A 701 -2.34 -11.70 -6.43
CA THR A 701 -1.03 -12.33 -6.13
C THR A 701 -0.95 -12.87 -4.70
N SER A 702 -1.85 -12.43 -3.82
CA SER A 702 -1.97 -12.88 -2.44
C SER A 702 -3.38 -12.61 -1.91
N ALA A 703 -3.74 -13.17 -0.75
CA ALA A 703 -5.06 -12.93 -0.15
C ALA A 703 -5.28 -11.48 0.33
N THR A 704 -4.19 -10.69 0.46
CA THR A 704 -4.22 -9.25 0.76
C THR A 704 -4.03 -8.38 -0.49
N ASN A 705 -3.88 -8.99 -1.66
CA ASN A 705 -3.80 -8.33 -2.95
C ASN A 705 -4.90 -8.88 -3.87
N VAL A 706 -6.15 -8.70 -3.44
CA VAL A 706 -7.37 -9.07 -4.16
C VAL A 706 -8.20 -7.82 -4.45
N PHE A 707 -8.98 -7.85 -5.52
CA PHE A 707 -9.86 -6.76 -5.94
C PHE A 707 -9.16 -5.41 -6.12
N LYS A 708 -7.88 -5.43 -6.48
CA LYS A 708 -7.16 -4.25 -6.93
C LYS A 708 -7.66 -3.88 -8.33
N LEU A 709 -8.14 -2.65 -8.48
CA LEU A 709 -8.66 -2.14 -9.76
C LEU A 709 -7.54 -2.00 -10.79
N SER A 710 -7.79 -2.52 -12.00
CA SER A 710 -6.90 -2.42 -13.14
C SER A 710 -7.04 -1.08 -13.85
N ALA A 711 -5.96 -0.59 -14.46
CA ALA A 711 -5.96 0.60 -15.32
C ALA A 711 -6.90 0.46 -16.55
N THR A 712 -7.28 -0.77 -16.89
CA THR A 712 -8.24 -1.06 -17.96
C THR A 712 -9.70 -0.97 -17.52
N SER A 713 -9.97 -0.74 -16.23
CA SER A 713 -11.33 -0.55 -15.72
C SER A 713 -11.98 0.66 -16.37
N ARG A 714 -13.28 0.57 -16.65
CA ARG A 714 -14.03 1.71 -17.20
C ARG A 714 -14.26 2.76 -16.12
N CYS A 715 -14.20 4.04 -16.48
CA CYS A 715 -14.34 5.13 -15.53
C CYS A 715 -15.66 5.11 -14.78
N ASN A 716 -16.76 4.75 -15.44
CA ASN A 716 -18.07 4.60 -14.81
C ASN A 716 -18.22 3.36 -13.90
N SER A 717 -17.24 2.45 -13.89
CA SER A 717 -17.20 1.31 -12.96
C SER A 717 -16.39 1.59 -11.69
N VAL A 718 -15.54 2.62 -11.73
CA VAL A 718 -14.60 2.95 -10.63
C VAL A 718 -14.89 4.30 -10.00
N TYR A 719 -15.35 5.28 -10.77
CA TYR A 719 -15.68 6.62 -10.31
C TYR A 719 -17.20 6.84 -10.36
N GLY A 720 -17.74 7.39 -9.27
CA GLY A 720 -19.18 7.50 -9.10
C GLY A 720 -19.65 7.71 -7.66
N GLY A 721 -18.71 7.60 -6.70
CA GLY A 721 -19.03 7.75 -5.28
C GLY A 721 -19.51 9.16 -4.93
N ILE A 722 -20.28 9.23 -3.86
CA ILE A 722 -20.80 10.46 -3.26
C ILE A 722 -20.11 10.73 -1.91
N ASP A 723 -20.17 11.96 -1.39
CA ASP A 723 -19.81 12.17 0.01
C ASP A 723 -20.90 11.53 0.91
N PRO A 724 -20.57 10.59 1.80
CA PRO A 724 -21.53 10.04 2.76
C PRO A 724 -22.13 11.10 3.71
N GLY A 725 -21.46 12.23 3.91
CA GLY A 725 -21.99 13.37 4.68
C GLY A 725 -22.02 13.17 6.21
N TYR A 726 -21.30 12.19 6.75
CA TYR A 726 -21.22 11.99 8.20
C TYR A 726 -20.14 12.86 8.84
N GLY A 727 -20.43 13.44 10.01
CA GLY A 727 -19.43 14.13 10.83
C GLY A 727 -18.53 13.18 11.63
N PRO A 728 -17.54 13.71 12.37
CA PRO A 728 -16.76 12.93 13.33
C PRO A 728 -17.68 12.23 14.37
N PRO A 729 -17.35 11.00 14.80
CA PRO A 729 -16.11 10.26 14.53
C PRO A 729 -16.12 9.39 13.26
N ILE A 730 -17.18 9.45 12.43
CA ILE A 730 -17.29 8.61 11.21
C ILE A 730 -16.49 9.22 10.06
N GLN A 731 -16.50 10.55 9.92
CA GLN A 731 -15.83 11.28 8.84
C GLN A 731 -14.38 10.81 8.56
N PRO A 732 -13.50 10.68 9.57
CA PRO A 732 -12.11 10.30 9.30
C PRO A 732 -11.96 8.88 8.75
N LEU A 733 -12.94 8.00 8.98
CA LEU A 733 -12.87 6.60 8.58
C LEU A 733 -12.96 6.42 7.06
N TYR A 734 -13.65 7.31 6.35
CA TYR A 734 -13.89 7.18 4.91
C TYR A 734 -13.13 8.20 4.05
N GLN A 735 -12.36 9.10 4.66
CA GLN A 735 -11.51 10.07 3.95
C GLN A 735 -10.22 9.47 3.39
N THR A 736 -9.82 8.30 3.89
CA THR A 736 -8.74 7.50 3.34
C THR A 736 -9.29 6.16 2.85
N ASP A 737 -8.55 5.48 2.00
CA ASP A 737 -8.85 4.13 1.55
C ASP A 737 -8.25 3.07 2.49
N LEU A 738 -8.41 1.79 2.15
CA LEU A 738 -7.85 0.67 2.91
C LEU A 738 -6.32 0.73 3.04
N LEU A 739 -5.63 1.33 2.08
CA LEU A 739 -4.16 1.43 2.03
C LEU A 739 -3.64 2.73 2.69
N GLY A 740 -4.54 3.58 3.19
CA GLY A 740 -4.21 4.86 3.81
C GLY A 740 -4.02 6.02 2.83
N ASN A 741 -4.33 5.84 1.54
CA ASN A 741 -4.32 6.92 0.56
C ASN A 741 -5.52 7.85 0.81
N VAL A 742 -5.30 9.16 0.68
CA VAL A 742 -6.38 10.15 0.75
C VAL A 742 -7.29 9.97 -0.46
N ARG A 743 -8.61 9.98 -0.22
CA ARG A 743 -9.59 10.00 -1.29
C ARG A 743 -9.66 11.38 -1.91
N THR A 744 -9.29 11.49 -3.18
CA THR A 744 -9.29 12.75 -3.90
C THR A 744 -10.60 12.90 -4.68
N ASN A 745 -11.17 14.10 -4.64
CA ASN A 745 -12.25 14.44 -5.57
C ASN A 745 -11.61 14.67 -6.93
N ASN A 746 -11.76 13.72 -7.85
CA ASN A 746 -11.30 13.86 -9.22
C ASN A 746 -12.25 14.79 -9.99
N THR A 747 -12.12 16.12 -9.78
CA THR A 747 -12.75 17.13 -10.65
C THR A 747 -11.93 17.43 -11.90
N THR A 748 -10.72 16.91 -12.03
CA THR A 748 -9.81 17.09 -13.19
C THR A 748 -8.87 15.88 -13.33
N PRO A 749 -8.62 15.34 -14.56
CA PRO A 749 -8.83 15.95 -15.88
C PRO A 749 -10.06 15.43 -16.67
N ALA A 750 -10.25 16.00 -17.87
CA ALA A 750 -11.46 15.93 -18.70
C ALA A 750 -11.85 14.52 -19.18
N SER A 751 -13.02 14.05 -18.74
CA SER A 751 -13.83 12.93 -19.24
C SER A 751 -13.40 11.50 -18.86
N PRO A 752 -14.33 10.61 -18.41
CA PRO A 752 -15.73 10.78 -18.04
C PRO A 752 -15.96 10.40 -16.56
N VAL A 753 -15.86 11.37 -15.64
CA VAL A 753 -16.53 11.20 -14.34
C VAL A 753 -18.03 11.34 -14.60
N PRO A 754 -18.87 10.35 -14.25
CA PRO A 754 -20.30 10.39 -14.53
C PRO A 754 -20.96 11.65 -13.96
N LEU A 755 -21.82 12.32 -14.75
CA LEU A 755 -22.50 13.54 -14.35
C LEU A 755 -23.35 13.29 -13.09
N GLY A 756 -23.08 14.02 -12.00
CA GLY A 756 -23.74 13.83 -10.69
C GLY A 756 -22.93 13.03 -9.65
N SER A 757 -21.73 12.56 -10.00
CA SER A 757 -20.74 11.98 -9.07
C SER A 757 -19.91 13.06 -8.37
N PHE A 758 -19.45 12.81 -7.14
CA PHE A 758 -18.45 13.64 -6.44
C PHE A 758 -17.00 13.28 -6.84
N GLY A 759 -16.80 12.45 -7.87
CA GLY A 759 -15.47 12.06 -8.35
C GLY A 759 -14.74 11.06 -7.44
N TYR A 760 -15.38 10.55 -6.39
CA TYR A 760 -14.78 9.56 -5.50
C TYR A 760 -14.76 8.17 -6.12
N SER A 761 -13.70 7.42 -5.82
CA SER A 761 -13.59 6.00 -6.13
C SER A 761 -14.61 5.17 -5.34
N ILE A 762 -15.27 4.23 -6.01
CA ILE A 762 -16.22 3.28 -5.41
C ILE A 762 -15.42 2.07 -4.90
N GLY A 763 -15.68 1.63 -3.67
CA GLY A 763 -15.03 0.47 -3.04
C GLY A 763 -13.87 0.82 -2.12
N ALA A 764 -13.18 -0.21 -1.61
CA ALA A 764 -12.24 -0.08 -0.49
C ALA A 764 -10.88 0.53 -0.82
N ILE A 765 -10.47 0.51 -2.08
CA ILE A 765 -9.19 1.03 -2.55
C ILE A 765 -9.46 2.27 -3.40
N GLU A 766 -8.71 3.35 -3.16
CA GLU A 766 -8.76 4.54 -3.99
C GLU A 766 -8.09 4.26 -5.34
N PHE A 767 -8.73 4.71 -6.42
CA PHE A 767 -8.19 4.63 -7.76
C PHE A 767 -7.76 6.04 -8.21
N ASN A 768 -6.45 6.26 -8.32
CA ASN A 768 -5.86 7.57 -8.69
C ASN A 768 -5.19 7.49 -10.06
N GLY A 769 -5.90 6.99 -11.07
CA GLY A 769 -5.32 6.69 -12.39
C GLY A 769 -6.25 6.94 -13.55
N ASN A 770 -5.68 6.83 -14.76
CA ASN A 770 -6.44 6.81 -16.00
C ASN A 770 -7.23 5.50 -16.07
N CYS A 771 -8.53 5.61 -16.26
CA CYS A 771 -9.44 4.52 -16.56
C CYS A 771 -9.78 4.52 -18.05
N ALA A 772 -10.28 3.39 -18.55
CA ALA A 772 -10.85 3.34 -19.88
C ALA A 772 -12.12 4.22 -19.94
N PRO A 773 -12.33 5.01 -21.01
CA PRO A 773 -13.50 5.89 -21.13
C PRO A 773 -14.84 5.14 -21.11
#